data_AF-A0A3A3GN33-F1
#
_entry.id   AF-A0A3A3GN33-F1
#
_cell.length_a   1.000
_cell.length_b   1.000
_cell.length_c   1.000
_cell.angle_alpha   90.00
_cell.angle_beta   90.00
_cell.angle_gamma   90.00
#
_symmetry.space_group_name_H-M   'P 1'
#
loop_
_entity.id
_entity.type
_entity.pdbx_description
1 polymer ?
#
loop_
_entity_poly.entity_id
_entity_poly.type
_entity_poly.pdbx_seq_one_letter_code
_entity_poly.pdbx_strand_id
1 'polypeptide(L)'
;MKAREEVKPSGAIPLERYEYDILGNITSRTDGKQQVTKYAYDPLGRVSSVTDAEGKKTAYRYNLTGDLIAIQYPDGNRVLKSYDAIGRLAKQTDPMQQIQKFYYDANGNVVKRIDRKGHTHQLVYNNRDLLTSSITADETISYTYDSAGRRTSMTDRTGTTQYTYYPTGEMSSLTYPDQTVLQFDYEKRGLRTKQTVSRPGFHTSVQMEYNTLVRTPREVQVNDGQGTKLAGFSYTYGPESYDRVTLLSATNGLQESYAYDGFNLSGIRQKQGDVPFGSYTYDYDNNRNIIAKNDNGSVFQFSYDPLNRIKTSSQFNEAYTYDQRDNRSTLRSDQLPNIKGASYTYDSRNRLTRVTIEDGKSVSYRYNGDNLMVERTEGGVTTRYYYDDRAKIVAEGKVEANGSVTITAAYVHDSNGKLLARQVPGQNGLQYYVSNGHGDITEIRDARGNVLNRYTYDIWGNPLIQEEQVPNIFRYSGEYWDAATELQYLRARWYDPSIGRFLTEDTYEGEIHNPLSLNLYTYVANNPLIYVDPSGNMWAWVDGAWKIIKGGADFLFLDDVNTIFDSESSWLDKGAAAFSLLPAGKILKAGKVVKMVDTALDTKKATKTNKAATKAKAGCNCFTAGTKVLTDEGEKNIEDIQVGDKVLSKDENNPNGELAYKEVTSLYRNQRNDIIKLHVGKQVIETTDNHPFWVEGKGWVFADELHVGDKLEKADGSNLTIAKVEFIKLTEPVTVYNFTVADYHTYYVTDIGVWVHNTNCNFSRVWDLEGTGDAISRKNLKKLTEEMKKNGWNGDPIEIFEINGRKLIVDGHHRVRAAKQAGIENVPTKTLTEKQLNTRGITTEQLLNGYYYGN
;
A
#
# COMPACT_ATOMS: atom_id res chain seq x y z
N MET A 1 20.62 -8.36 16.12
CA MET A 1 21.06 -8.01 14.76
C MET A 1 20.19 -8.77 13.78
N LYS A 2 19.58 -8.10 12.81
CA LYS A 2 18.80 -8.75 11.73
C LYS A 2 19.39 -8.33 10.38
N ALA A 3 19.51 -9.27 9.45
CA ALA A 3 19.93 -9.00 8.08
C ALA A 3 18.80 -9.35 7.12
N ARG A 4 18.64 -8.52 6.10
CA ARG A 4 17.79 -8.81 4.94
C ARG A 4 18.70 -9.21 3.80
N GLU A 5 18.46 -10.37 3.21
CA GLU A 5 19.32 -10.94 2.17
C GLU A 5 18.50 -11.27 0.91
N GLU A 6 19.14 -11.17 -0.26
CA GLU A 6 18.62 -11.69 -1.52
C GLU A 6 19.37 -12.96 -1.87
N VAL A 7 18.65 -14.06 -2.06
CA VAL A 7 19.24 -15.31 -2.55
C VAL A 7 19.30 -15.26 -4.07
N LYS A 8 20.51 -15.13 -4.61
CA LYS A 8 20.79 -15.28 -6.04
C LYS A 8 21.37 -16.67 -6.33
N PRO A 9 21.39 -17.12 -7.59
CA PRO A 9 22.12 -18.35 -7.97
C PRO A 9 23.60 -18.33 -7.57
N SER A 10 24.20 -17.14 -7.44
CA SER A 10 25.59 -16.93 -7.00
C SER A 10 25.78 -16.94 -5.47
N GLY A 11 24.70 -17.03 -4.68
CA GLY A 11 24.72 -17.01 -3.21
C GLY A 11 23.81 -15.93 -2.61
N ALA A 12 23.72 -15.90 -1.28
CA ALA A 12 22.99 -14.88 -0.54
C ALA A 12 23.79 -13.57 -0.49
N ILE A 13 23.17 -12.46 -0.89
CA ILE A 13 23.74 -11.12 -0.82
C ILE A 13 23.01 -10.32 0.26
N PRO A 14 23.70 -9.81 1.30
CA PRO A 14 23.07 -8.94 2.29
C PRO A 14 22.67 -7.61 1.64
N LEU A 15 21.38 -7.32 1.64
CA LEU A 15 20.80 -6.07 1.15
C LEU A 15 20.84 -4.99 2.24
N GLU A 16 20.52 -5.36 3.48
CA GLU A 16 20.47 -4.44 4.61
C GLU A 16 20.71 -5.17 5.94
N ARG A 17 21.16 -4.42 6.95
CA ARG A 17 21.44 -4.92 8.30
C ARG A 17 21.01 -3.89 9.33
N TYR A 18 20.37 -4.38 10.39
CA TYR A 18 19.79 -3.57 11.46
C TYR A 18 20.39 -3.94 12.82
N GLU A 19 20.75 -2.91 13.57
CA GLU A 19 21.11 -2.99 14.99
C GLU A 19 20.02 -2.37 15.85
N TYR A 20 19.87 -2.89 17.06
CA TYR A 20 18.76 -2.55 17.94
C TYR A 20 19.27 -2.25 19.35
N ASP A 21 18.60 -1.35 20.07
CA ASP A 21 18.77 -1.22 21.51
C ASP A 21 17.98 -2.29 22.29
N ILE A 22 18.10 -2.27 23.62
CA ILE A 22 17.39 -3.22 24.51
C ILE A 22 15.86 -3.07 24.49
N LEU A 23 15.35 -1.94 23.98
CA LEU A 23 13.91 -1.66 23.84
C LEU A 23 13.40 -2.06 22.44
N GLY A 24 14.29 -2.55 21.56
CA GLY A 24 13.97 -2.95 20.20
C GLY A 24 13.91 -1.79 19.19
N ASN A 25 14.41 -0.61 19.53
CA ASN A 25 14.52 0.50 18.59
C ASN A 25 15.72 0.32 17.67
N ILE A 26 15.59 0.63 16.38
CA ILE A 26 16.69 0.54 15.40
C ILE A 26 17.72 1.63 15.70
N THR A 27 18.92 1.29 16.15
CA THR A 27 20.00 2.26 16.43
C THR A 27 20.90 2.51 15.22
N SER A 28 20.98 1.53 14.32
CA SER A 28 21.81 1.58 13.12
C SER A 28 21.15 0.80 11.98
N ARG A 29 21.18 1.37 10.78
CA ARG A 29 20.86 0.70 9.50
C ARG A 29 22.10 0.75 8.63
N THR A 30 22.55 -0.41 8.17
CA THR A 30 23.65 -0.56 7.23
C THR A 30 23.11 -1.08 5.91
N ASP A 31 23.38 -0.40 4.80
CA ASP A 31 22.92 -0.81 3.47
C ASP A 31 23.87 -1.85 2.81
N GLY A 32 23.52 -2.28 1.60
CA GLY A 32 24.27 -3.28 0.83
C GLY A 32 25.68 -2.83 0.41
N LYS A 33 25.96 -1.52 0.46
CA LYS A 33 27.30 -0.92 0.25
C LYS A 33 28.01 -0.59 1.55
N GLN A 34 27.53 -1.11 2.69
CA GLN A 34 28.08 -0.88 4.03
C GLN A 34 28.01 0.59 4.48
N GLN A 35 27.14 1.41 3.90
CA GLN A 35 26.90 2.76 4.37
C GLN A 35 25.97 2.74 5.58
N VAL A 36 26.27 3.55 6.59
CA VAL A 36 25.62 3.46 7.90
C VAL A 36 24.81 4.71 8.20
N THR A 37 23.51 4.53 8.47
CA THR A 37 22.62 5.54 9.05
C THR A 37 22.38 5.22 10.52
N LYS A 38 22.59 6.20 11.40
CA LYS A 38 22.43 6.06 12.85
C LYS A 38 21.21 6.81 13.37
N TYR A 39 20.54 6.22 14.34
CA TYR A 39 19.34 6.77 14.97
C TYR A 39 19.60 6.95 16.46
N ALA A 40 19.24 8.11 16.99
CA ALA A 40 19.20 8.37 18.42
C ALA A 40 17.75 8.52 18.87
N TYR A 41 17.49 8.10 20.10
CA TYR A 41 16.17 8.13 20.71
C TYR A 41 16.18 8.95 21.98
N ASP A 42 15.06 9.59 22.28
CA ASP A 42 14.81 10.17 23.59
C ASP A 42 14.38 9.10 24.61
N PRO A 43 14.29 9.43 25.91
CA PRO A 43 13.91 8.46 26.95
C PRO A 43 12.52 7.81 26.78
N LEU A 44 11.67 8.33 25.89
CA LEU A 44 10.36 7.77 25.56
C LEU A 44 10.40 6.89 24.30
N GLY A 45 11.58 6.58 23.77
CA GLY A 45 11.75 5.75 22.58
C GLY A 45 11.41 6.46 21.27
N ARG A 46 11.36 7.80 21.25
CA ARG A 46 11.06 8.58 20.03
C ARG A 46 12.35 9.00 19.34
N VAL A 47 12.41 8.97 18.01
CA VAL A 47 13.60 9.37 17.25
C VAL A 47 13.94 10.84 17.55
N SER A 48 15.07 11.09 18.21
CA SER A 48 15.56 12.43 18.56
C SER A 48 16.55 12.98 17.54
N SER A 49 17.24 12.12 16.79
CA SER A 49 18.03 12.52 15.63
C SER A 49 18.36 11.36 14.72
N VAL A 50 18.56 11.66 13.43
CA VAL A 50 19.15 10.74 12.46
C VAL A 50 20.45 11.35 11.96
N THR A 51 21.50 10.54 11.91
CA THR A 51 22.78 10.87 11.27
C THR A 51 22.96 9.95 10.08
N ASP A 52 23.00 10.52 8.88
CA ASP A 52 23.15 9.76 7.63
C ASP A 52 24.60 9.31 7.39
N ALA A 53 24.82 8.60 6.29
CA ALA A 53 26.14 8.05 5.94
C ALA A 53 27.18 9.11 5.56
N GLU A 54 26.78 10.35 5.26
CA GLU A 54 27.69 11.49 5.06
C GLU A 54 28.01 12.21 6.37
N GLY A 55 27.40 11.78 7.48
CA GLY A 55 27.57 12.40 8.80
C GLY A 55 26.66 13.61 9.02
N LYS A 56 25.72 13.91 8.12
CA LYS A 56 24.77 15.00 8.30
C LYS A 56 23.74 14.60 9.35
N LYS A 57 23.46 15.51 10.29
CA LYS A 57 22.56 15.24 11.41
C LYS A 57 21.29 16.07 11.32
N THR A 58 20.15 15.40 11.25
CA THR A 58 18.83 16.02 11.43
C THR A 58 18.30 15.68 12.82
N ALA A 59 17.88 16.68 13.59
CA ALA A 59 17.41 16.50 14.96
C ALA A 59 15.94 16.90 15.12
N TYR A 60 15.25 16.18 16.01
CA TYR A 60 13.83 16.30 16.27
C TYR A 60 13.59 16.60 17.73
N ARG A 61 12.72 17.57 18.02
CA ARG A 61 12.32 17.91 19.39
C ARG A 61 10.83 17.73 19.54
N TYR A 62 10.45 17.15 20.67
CA TYR A 62 9.06 16.93 21.03
C TYR A 62 8.68 17.69 22.29
N ASN A 63 7.39 18.00 22.44
CA ASN A 63 6.84 18.43 23.71
C ASN A 63 6.59 17.23 24.66
N LEU A 64 6.06 17.53 25.85
CA LEU A 64 5.72 16.53 26.86
C LEU A 64 4.56 15.61 26.44
N THR A 65 3.67 16.05 25.55
CA THR A 65 2.50 15.27 25.10
C THR A 65 2.81 14.28 23.98
N GLY A 66 3.95 14.41 23.31
CA GLY A 66 4.33 13.51 22.21
C GLY A 66 4.62 14.20 20.89
N ASP A 67 4.25 15.47 20.74
CA ASP A 67 4.14 16.14 19.45
C ASP A 67 5.47 16.78 19.04
N LEU A 68 5.83 16.67 17.76
CA LEU A 68 7.07 17.22 17.21
C LEU A 68 6.98 18.75 17.11
N ILE A 69 7.74 19.46 17.92
CA ILE A 69 7.74 20.93 17.96
C ILE A 69 8.87 21.57 17.15
N ALA A 70 9.92 20.81 16.81
CA ALA A 70 10.99 21.34 15.96
C ALA A 70 11.69 20.24 15.13
N ILE A 71 12.03 20.60 13.91
CA ILE A 71 12.97 19.88 13.03
C ILE A 71 14.17 20.80 12.84
N GLN A 72 15.36 20.30 13.14
CA GLN A 72 16.63 21.01 12.98
C GLN A 72 17.45 20.30 11.91
N TYR A 73 17.74 20.99 10.82
CA TYR A 73 18.48 20.47 9.66
C TYR A 73 20.01 20.63 9.83
N PRO A 74 20.81 19.92 9.00
CA PRO A 74 22.28 19.95 9.08
C PRO A 74 22.89 21.33 8.79
N ASP A 75 22.22 22.17 8.00
CA ASP A 75 22.62 23.54 7.67
C ASP A 75 22.35 24.55 8.80
N GLY A 76 21.78 24.11 9.92
CA GLY A 76 21.39 24.99 11.04
C GLY A 76 19.99 25.61 10.90
N ASN A 77 19.31 25.44 9.77
CA ASN A 77 17.92 25.88 9.61
C ASN A 77 16.96 24.98 10.38
N ARG A 78 15.80 25.53 10.75
CA ARG A 78 14.79 24.79 11.52
C ARG A 78 13.36 25.10 11.09
N VAL A 79 12.50 24.10 11.21
CA VAL A 79 11.04 24.25 11.15
C VAL A 79 10.50 24.13 12.57
N LEU A 80 9.60 25.04 12.94
CA LEU A 80 8.92 25.03 14.23
C LEU A 80 7.44 24.69 14.05
N LYS A 81 6.91 23.89 14.96
CA LYS A 81 5.50 23.48 14.99
C LYS A 81 4.90 23.77 16.36
N SER A 82 3.64 24.16 16.37
CA SER A 82 2.87 24.41 17.59
C SER A 82 1.46 23.86 17.46
N TYR A 83 0.93 23.40 18.58
CA TYR A 83 -0.30 22.61 18.65
C TYR A 83 -1.34 23.31 19.49
N ASP A 84 -2.60 23.01 19.24
CA ASP A 84 -3.70 23.40 20.13
C ASP A 84 -3.74 22.54 21.41
N ALA A 85 -4.67 22.85 22.30
CA ALA A 85 -4.78 22.21 23.61
C ALA A 85 -5.06 20.70 23.57
N ILE A 86 -5.48 20.15 22.41
CA ILE A 86 -5.76 18.72 22.24
C ILE A 86 -4.78 18.04 21.26
N GLY A 87 -3.68 18.70 20.91
CA GLY A 87 -2.57 18.11 20.15
C GLY A 87 -2.73 18.17 18.63
N ARG A 88 -3.61 19.01 18.08
CA ARG A 88 -3.73 19.22 16.61
C ARG A 88 -2.79 20.35 16.18
N LEU A 89 -2.18 20.23 14.99
CA LEU A 89 -1.21 21.20 14.48
C LEU A 89 -1.89 22.56 14.23
N ALA A 90 -1.58 23.58 15.03
CA ALA A 90 -2.19 24.91 14.87
C ALA A 90 -1.37 25.82 13.95
N LYS A 91 -0.04 25.70 14.00
CA LYS A 91 0.87 26.59 13.27
C LYS A 91 2.22 25.92 12.97
N GLN A 92 2.73 26.22 11.78
CA GLN A 92 4.07 25.88 11.31
C GLN A 92 4.84 27.16 10.97
N THR A 93 6.13 27.20 11.27
CA THR A 93 7.02 28.31 10.93
C THR A 93 8.27 27.75 10.26
N ASP A 94 8.53 28.24 9.05
CA ASP A 94 9.67 27.79 8.24
C ASP A 94 10.98 28.51 8.65
N PRO A 95 12.13 28.14 8.07
CA PRO A 95 13.41 28.79 8.36
C PRO A 95 13.41 30.30 8.06
N MET A 96 12.61 30.76 7.09
CA MET A 96 12.48 32.16 6.70
C MET A 96 11.49 32.95 7.58
N GLN A 97 11.02 32.36 8.68
CA GLN A 97 10.00 32.94 9.59
C GLN A 97 8.62 33.14 8.95
N GLN A 98 8.36 32.50 7.80
CA GLN A 98 7.03 32.50 7.21
C GLN A 98 6.12 31.53 7.96
N ILE A 99 4.85 31.90 8.10
CA ILE A 99 3.91 31.22 8.99
C ILE A 99 2.77 30.62 8.18
N GLN A 100 2.49 29.35 8.46
CA GLN A 100 1.28 28.66 8.04
C GLN A 100 0.40 28.34 9.27
N LYS A 101 -0.92 28.45 9.12
CA LYS A 101 -1.89 28.22 10.21
C LYS A 101 -3.01 27.29 9.78
N PHE A 102 -3.54 26.56 10.75
CA PHE A 102 -4.68 25.64 10.59
C PHE A 102 -5.71 25.92 11.67
N TYR A 103 -6.97 25.80 11.29
CA TYR A 103 -8.10 25.95 12.18
C TYR A 103 -9.03 24.76 11.97
N TYR A 104 -9.59 24.28 13.07
CA TYR A 104 -10.37 23.07 13.10
C TYR A 104 -11.75 23.32 13.67
N ASP A 105 -12.73 22.52 13.25
CA ASP A 105 -14.01 22.43 13.94
C ASP A 105 -13.92 21.56 15.22
N ALA A 106 -15.08 21.30 15.82
CA ALA A 106 -15.20 20.47 17.02
C ALA A 106 -14.96 18.97 16.76
N ASN A 107 -15.16 18.51 15.51
CA ASN A 107 -14.96 17.12 15.11
C ASN A 107 -13.49 16.83 14.74
N GLY A 108 -12.70 17.89 14.53
CA GLY A 108 -11.28 17.76 14.17
C GLY A 108 -11.00 17.94 12.69
N ASN A 109 -11.99 18.31 11.89
CA ASN A 109 -11.80 18.62 10.48
C ASN A 109 -11.12 19.97 10.34
N VAL A 110 -10.20 20.12 9.38
CA VAL A 110 -9.58 21.41 9.08
C VAL A 110 -10.61 22.25 8.33
N VAL A 111 -11.08 23.35 8.91
CA VAL A 111 -12.07 24.24 8.26
C VAL A 111 -11.43 25.46 7.60
N LYS A 112 -10.18 25.77 7.98
CA LYS A 112 -9.44 26.89 7.39
C LYS A 112 -7.95 26.64 7.48
N ARG A 113 -7.26 26.97 6.39
CA ARG A 113 -5.80 27.06 6.31
C ARG A 113 -5.40 28.44 5.83
N ILE A 114 -4.32 28.96 6.39
CA ILE A 114 -3.64 30.15 5.87
C ILE A 114 -2.23 29.74 5.49
N ASP A 115 -1.86 29.86 4.20
CA ASP A 115 -0.52 29.52 3.73
C ASP A 115 0.52 30.60 4.10
N ARG A 116 1.79 30.34 3.75
CA ARG A 116 2.92 31.22 4.05
C ARG A 116 2.86 32.59 3.34
N LYS A 117 2.07 32.71 2.28
CA LYS A 117 1.80 33.96 1.54
C LYS A 117 0.56 34.69 2.07
N GLY A 118 -0.16 34.11 3.03
CA GLY A 118 -1.38 34.67 3.59
C GLY A 118 -2.65 34.29 2.84
N HIS A 119 -2.59 33.43 1.82
CA HIS A 119 -3.78 32.95 1.13
C HIS A 119 -4.61 32.08 2.06
N THR A 120 -5.91 32.33 2.07
CA THR A 120 -6.87 31.57 2.87
C THR A 120 -7.54 30.52 2.01
N HIS A 121 -7.56 29.29 2.52
CA HIS A 121 -8.32 28.16 1.97
C HIS A 121 -9.29 27.67 3.03
N GLN A 122 -10.59 27.69 2.73
CA GLN A 122 -11.66 27.24 3.62
C GLN A 122 -12.24 25.93 3.14
N LEU A 123 -12.62 25.09 4.09
CA LEU A 123 -13.22 23.77 3.87
C LEU A 123 -14.50 23.69 4.68
N VAL A 124 -15.57 23.23 4.05
CA VAL A 124 -16.91 23.14 4.64
C VAL A 124 -17.35 21.68 4.59
N TYR A 125 -17.78 21.15 5.73
CA TYR A 125 -18.20 19.77 5.90
C TYR A 125 -19.68 19.69 6.24
N ASN A 126 -20.33 18.58 5.88
CA ASN A 126 -21.67 18.27 6.37
C ASN A 126 -21.63 17.60 7.76
N ASN A 127 -22.79 17.21 8.29
CA ASN A 127 -22.92 16.55 9.59
C ASN A 127 -22.39 15.11 9.66
N ARG A 128 -21.89 14.56 8.54
CA ARG A 128 -21.21 13.26 8.43
C ARG A 128 -19.70 13.43 8.22
N ASP A 129 -19.17 14.63 8.44
CA ASP A 129 -17.75 14.99 8.23
C ASP A 129 -17.28 14.82 6.77
N LEU A 130 -18.21 14.83 5.80
CA LEU A 130 -17.87 14.79 4.37
C LEU A 130 -17.71 16.22 3.82
N LEU A 131 -16.63 16.46 3.07
CA LEU A 131 -16.28 17.77 2.50
C LEU A 131 -17.29 18.21 1.44
N THR A 132 -18.16 19.17 1.75
CA THR A 132 -19.14 19.69 0.78
C THR A 132 -18.64 20.89 -0.02
N SER A 133 -17.66 21.64 0.49
CA SER A 133 -17.09 22.77 -0.27
C SER A 133 -15.62 23.05 0.06
N SER A 134 -14.86 23.43 -0.97
CA SER A 134 -13.46 23.85 -0.89
C SER A 134 -13.32 25.22 -1.55
N ILE A 135 -13.00 26.24 -0.75
CA ILE A 135 -13.14 27.65 -1.13
C ILE A 135 -11.81 28.38 -0.96
N THR A 136 -11.34 28.99 -2.03
CA THR A 136 -10.20 29.91 -2.06
C THR A 136 -10.63 31.28 -2.60
N ALA A 137 -9.69 32.22 -2.74
CA ALA A 137 -10.00 33.55 -3.26
C ALA A 137 -10.43 33.56 -4.73
N ASP A 138 -10.00 32.54 -5.49
CA ASP A 138 -10.17 32.41 -6.94
C ASP A 138 -11.11 31.27 -7.36
N GLU A 139 -11.48 30.35 -6.45
CA GLU A 139 -12.22 29.15 -6.82
C GLU A 139 -13.07 28.61 -5.67
N THR A 140 -14.30 28.20 -5.97
CA THR A 140 -15.16 27.41 -5.09
C THR A 140 -15.46 26.09 -5.77
N ILE A 141 -15.17 25.00 -5.08
CA ILE A 141 -15.52 23.64 -5.50
C ILE A 141 -16.59 23.12 -4.55
N SER A 142 -17.61 22.46 -5.08
CA SER A 142 -18.66 21.82 -4.29
C SER A 142 -18.76 20.33 -4.59
N TYR A 143 -19.08 19.53 -3.58
CA TYR A 143 -19.21 18.08 -3.70
C TYR A 143 -20.55 17.61 -3.14
N THR A 144 -21.09 16.53 -3.71
CA THR A 144 -22.27 15.84 -3.20
C THR A 144 -21.96 14.36 -3.00
N TYR A 145 -22.73 13.70 -2.13
CA TYR A 145 -22.48 12.33 -1.73
C TYR A 145 -23.78 11.54 -1.63
N ASP A 146 -23.72 10.23 -1.83
CA ASP A 146 -24.82 9.31 -1.59
C ASP A 146 -24.94 8.87 -0.12
N SER A 147 -25.88 7.97 0.17
CA SER A 147 -26.11 7.48 1.53
C SER A 147 -24.95 6.66 2.10
N ALA A 148 -24.17 5.97 1.25
CA ALA A 148 -22.94 5.27 1.66
C ALA A 148 -21.75 6.25 1.82
N GLY A 149 -21.99 7.53 1.59
CA GLY A 149 -20.98 8.59 1.72
C GLY A 149 -20.20 8.82 0.45
N ARG A 150 -20.63 8.25 -0.69
CA ARG A 150 -19.96 8.16 -2.00
C ARG A 150 -20.17 9.39 -2.87
N ARG A 151 -19.10 10.04 -3.30
CA ARG A 151 -19.10 11.31 -4.03
C ARG A 151 -19.85 11.15 -5.33
N THR A 152 -21.05 11.70 -5.41
CA THR A 152 -21.90 11.65 -6.61
C THR A 152 -21.60 12.78 -7.57
N SER A 153 -21.07 13.92 -7.09
CA SER A 153 -20.71 15.04 -7.95
C SER A 153 -19.52 15.85 -7.44
N MET A 154 -18.84 16.51 -8.38
CA MET A 154 -17.90 17.60 -8.15
C MET A 154 -18.24 18.74 -9.10
N THR A 155 -18.52 19.93 -8.55
CA THR A 155 -18.77 21.15 -9.33
C THR A 155 -17.64 22.13 -9.09
N ASP A 156 -16.94 22.50 -10.15
CA ASP A 156 -15.84 23.47 -10.16
C ASP A 156 -15.97 24.43 -11.36
N ARG A 157 -14.95 25.25 -11.65
CA ARG A 157 -14.95 26.19 -12.78
C ARG A 157 -14.96 25.53 -14.17
N THR A 158 -14.73 24.23 -14.24
CA THR A 158 -14.79 23.41 -15.47
C THR A 158 -16.20 22.87 -15.71
N GLY A 159 -17.06 22.87 -14.67
CA GLY A 159 -18.44 22.44 -14.69
C GLY A 159 -18.73 21.38 -13.64
N THR A 160 -19.78 20.58 -13.84
CA THR A 160 -20.11 19.47 -12.93
C THR A 160 -19.68 18.13 -13.52
N THR A 161 -18.79 17.46 -12.82
CA THR A 161 -18.42 16.06 -13.04
C THR A 161 -19.31 15.17 -12.17
N GLN A 162 -19.92 14.14 -12.75
CA GLN A 162 -20.80 13.21 -12.05
C GLN A 162 -20.16 11.83 -11.93
N TYR A 163 -20.45 11.14 -10.83
CA TYR A 163 -19.91 9.82 -10.54
C TYR A 163 -21.05 8.85 -10.20
N THR A 164 -20.93 7.61 -10.67
CA THR A 164 -21.85 6.53 -10.30
C THR A 164 -21.08 5.31 -9.83
N TYR A 165 -21.74 4.46 -9.05
CA TYR A 165 -21.12 3.32 -8.38
C TYR A 165 -21.98 2.07 -8.46
N TYR A 166 -21.32 0.93 -8.47
CA TYR A 166 -21.96 -0.34 -8.16
C TYR A 166 -22.37 -0.41 -6.68
N PRO A 167 -23.35 -1.27 -6.31
CA PRO A 167 -23.69 -1.51 -4.91
C PRO A 167 -22.51 -2.02 -4.07
N THR A 168 -21.52 -2.66 -4.70
CA THR A 168 -20.29 -3.18 -4.08
C THR A 168 -19.25 -2.11 -3.76
N GLY A 169 -19.42 -0.88 -4.28
CA GLY A 169 -18.59 0.28 -3.93
C GLY A 169 -17.74 0.84 -5.06
N GLU A 170 -17.36 0.04 -6.06
CA GLU A 170 -16.52 0.46 -7.20
C GLU A 170 -17.22 1.49 -8.12
N MET A 171 -16.47 2.39 -8.79
CA MET A 171 -17.08 3.28 -9.80
C MET A 171 -17.72 2.42 -10.87
N SER A 172 -18.91 2.76 -11.30
CA SER A 172 -19.41 2.31 -12.60
C SER A 172 -19.15 3.35 -13.69
N SER A 173 -19.19 4.65 -13.38
CA SER A 173 -18.94 5.69 -14.38
C SER A 173 -18.49 7.03 -13.82
N LEU A 174 -17.84 7.80 -14.70
CA LEU A 174 -17.50 9.21 -14.57
C LEU A 174 -18.08 9.97 -15.77
N THR A 175 -18.81 11.05 -15.55
CA THR A 175 -19.34 11.90 -16.63
C THR A 175 -18.82 13.32 -16.47
N TYR A 176 -18.02 13.76 -17.43
CA TYR A 176 -17.46 15.11 -17.47
C TYR A 176 -18.49 16.16 -17.89
N PRO A 177 -18.27 17.45 -17.59
CA PRO A 177 -19.21 18.53 -17.90
C PRO A 177 -19.57 18.63 -19.39
N ASP A 178 -18.66 18.23 -20.27
CA ASP A 178 -18.85 18.26 -21.72
C ASP A 178 -19.56 17.01 -22.28
N GLN A 179 -20.05 16.11 -21.43
CA GLN A 179 -20.68 14.83 -21.77
C GLN A 179 -19.72 13.72 -22.23
N THR A 180 -18.42 13.89 -22.05
CA THR A 180 -17.49 12.74 -22.16
C THR A 180 -17.73 11.81 -20.96
N VAL A 181 -17.90 10.52 -21.23
CA VAL A 181 -18.19 9.51 -20.21
C VAL A 181 -17.08 8.47 -20.18
N LEU A 182 -16.57 8.19 -18.98
CA LEU A 182 -15.80 6.99 -18.71
C LEU A 182 -16.70 5.96 -18.01
N GLN A 183 -16.63 4.70 -18.44
CA GLN A 183 -17.34 3.60 -17.80
C GLN A 183 -16.37 2.48 -17.44
N PHE A 184 -16.64 1.81 -16.33
CA PHE A 184 -15.76 0.80 -15.77
C PHE A 184 -16.54 -0.46 -15.43
N ASP A 185 -15.99 -1.61 -15.81
CA ASP A 185 -16.46 -2.92 -15.37
C ASP A 185 -15.37 -3.60 -14.55
N TYR A 186 -15.81 -4.43 -13.60
CA TYR A 186 -14.93 -5.14 -12.66
C TYR A 186 -15.31 -6.62 -12.62
N GLU A 187 -14.32 -7.47 -12.39
CA GLU A 187 -14.58 -8.84 -11.98
C GLU A 187 -14.74 -8.95 -10.45
N LYS A 188 -15.18 -10.13 -10.00
CA LYS A 188 -15.54 -10.41 -8.60
C LYS A 188 -14.48 -10.12 -7.53
N ARG A 189 -13.19 -9.99 -7.88
CA ARG A 189 -12.11 -9.61 -6.93
C ARG A 189 -11.86 -8.10 -6.89
N GLY A 190 -12.65 -7.30 -7.59
CA GLY A 190 -12.52 -5.83 -7.70
C GLY A 190 -11.46 -5.38 -8.72
N LEU A 191 -11.05 -6.24 -9.66
CA LEU A 191 -10.10 -5.86 -10.72
C LEU A 191 -10.85 -5.29 -11.93
N ARG A 192 -10.44 -4.13 -12.43
CA ARG A 192 -11.04 -3.49 -13.62
C ARG A 192 -10.86 -4.37 -14.85
N THR A 193 -11.93 -4.92 -15.40
CA THR A 193 -11.94 -5.74 -16.61
C THR A 193 -12.29 -4.96 -17.87
N LYS A 194 -12.89 -3.77 -17.73
CA LYS A 194 -13.15 -2.89 -18.87
C LYS A 194 -13.07 -1.43 -18.48
N GLN A 195 -12.57 -0.62 -19.41
CA GLN A 195 -12.69 0.82 -19.40
C GLN A 195 -13.19 1.28 -20.77
N THR A 196 -14.19 2.13 -20.78
CA THR A 196 -14.71 2.75 -22.01
C THR A 196 -14.52 4.26 -21.95
N VAL A 197 -14.11 4.87 -23.07
CA VAL A 197 -14.17 6.33 -23.28
C VAL A 197 -15.24 6.59 -24.34
N SER A 198 -16.27 7.36 -23.99
CA SER A 198 -17.40 7.67 -24.87
C SER A 198 -17.68 9.16 -24.95
N ARG A 199 -17.91 9.66 -26.16
CA ARG A 199 -18.39 11.01 -26.45
C ARG A 199 -19.25 10.95 -27.73
N PRO A 200 -20.20 11.88 -27.98
CA PRO A 200 -20.86 11.95 -29.28
C PRO A 200 -19.82 11.95 -30.43
N GLY A 201 -19.90 10.93 -31.30
CA GLY A 201 -18.97 10.74 -32.43
C GLY A 201 -17.67 9.98 -32.14
N PHE A 202 -17.40 9.58 -30.89
CA PHE A 202 -16.20 8.81 -30.54
C PHE A 202 -16.47 7.79 -29.44
N HIS A 203 -16.05 6.54 -29.65
CA HIS A 203 -16.13 5.48 -28.65
C HIS A 203 -14.97 4.52 -28.80
N THR A 204 -14.37 4.15 -27.66
CA THR A 204 -13.34 3.11 -27.57
C THR A 204 -13.46 2.37 -26.24
N SER A 205 -13.01 1.12 -26.22
CA SER A 205 -12.92 0.35 -24.98
C SER A 205 -11.64 -0.45 -24.88
N VAL A 206 -11.13 -0.54 -23.66
CA VAL A 206 -10.00 -1.38 -23.27
C VAL A 206 -10.54 -2.46 -22.34
N GLN A 207 -10.38 -3.72 -22.72
CA GLN A 207 -10.76 -4.90 -21.95
C GLN A 207 -9.52 -5.59 -21.41
N MET A 208 -9.58 -6.08 -20.17
CA MET A 208 -8.45 -6.66 -19.46
C MET A 208 -8.84 -8.01 -18.88
N GLU A 209 -8.03 -9.01 -19.17
CA GLU A 209 -8.10 -10.32 -18.51
C GLU A 209 -6.94 -10.48 -17.53
N TYR A 210 -7.18 -11.18 -16.43
CA TYR A 210 -6.21 -11.36 -15.36
C TYR A 210 -5.90 -12.84 -15.14
N ASN A 211 -4.72 -13.11 -14.62
CA ASN A 211 -4.39 -14.43 -14.10
C ASN A 211 -5.29 -14.78 -12.90
N THR A 212 -5.63 -16.07 -12.77
CA THR A 212 -6.57 -16.55 -11.75
C THR A 212 -5.96 -16.54 -10.34
N LEU A 213 -4.68 -16.87 -10.23
CA LEU A 213 -3.94 -16.94 -8.95
C LEU A 213 -3.27 -15.61 -8.57
N VAL A 214 -2.92 -14.78 -9.55
CA VAL A 214 -2.23 -13.50 -9.34
C VAL A 214 -2.98 -12.36 -10.03
N ARG A 215 -3.12 -11.21 -9.35
CA ARG A 215 -3.81 -10.00 -9.86
C ARG A 215 -3.04 -9.28 -10.99
N THR A 216 -2.37 -9.99 -11.88
CA THR A 216 -1.58 -9.43 -13.00
C THR A 216 -2.31 -9.60 -14.34
N PRO A 217 -2.14 -8.67 -15.30
CA PRO A 217 -2.84 -8.74 -16.57
C PRO A 217 -2.29 -9.88 -17.42
N ARG A 218 -3.16 -10.65 -18.07
CA ARG A 218 -2.81 -11.72 -19.00
C ARG A 218 -3.02 -11.28 -20.45
N GLU A 219 -4.13 -10.60 -20.72
CA GLU A 219 -4.47 -10.04 -22.03
C GLU A 219 -5.08 -8.64 -21.85
N VAL A 220 -4.72 -7.73 -22.75
CA VAL A 220 -5.40 -6.44 -22.93
C VAL A 220 -5.89 -6.35 -24.36
N GLN A 221 -7.18 -6.12 -24.55
CA GLN A 221 -7.81 -5.98 -25.85
C GLN A 221 -8.39 -4.58 -26.01
N VAL A 222 -8.14 -3.96 -27.17
CA VAL A 222 -8.66 -2.63 -27.50
C VAL A 222 -9.71 -2.79 -28.59
N ASN A 223 -10.91 -2.24 -28.38
CA ASN A 223 -12.02 -2.31 -29.33
C ASN A 223 -12.54 -0.91 -29.68
N ASP A 224 -13.04 -0.76 -30.90
CA ASP A 224 -13.75 0.45 -31.33
C ASP A 224 -15.18 0.54 -30.77
N GLY A 225 -15.90 1.59 -31.19
CA GLY A 225 -17.31 1.82 -30.85
C GLY A 225 -18.31 0.78 -31.33
N GLN A 226 -17.94 -0.06 -32.28
CA GLN A 226 -18.77 -1.14 -32.81
C GLN A 226 -18.41 -2.51 -32.20
N GLY A 227 -17.43 -2.55 -31.29
CA GLY A 227 -16.92 -3.78 -30.70
C GLY A 227 -15.88 -4.50 -31.55
N THR A 228 -15.40 -3.89 -32.63
CA THR A 228 -14.35 -4.46 -33.48
C THR A 228 -13.00 -4.36 -32.77
N LYS A 229 -12.26 -5.48 -32.71
CA LYS A 229 -10.90 -5.52 -32.14
C LYS A 229 -9.94 -4.68 -32.99
N LEU A 230 -9.37 -3.65 -32.37
CA LEU A 230 -8.34 -2.79 -32.95
C LEU A 230 -6.92 -3.30 -32.67
N ALA A 231 -6.70 -3.85 -31.47
CA ALA A 231 -5.43 -4.45 -31.07
C ALA A 231 -5.60 -5.43 -29.89
N GLY A 232 -4.59 -6.26 -29.67
CA GLY A 232 -4.44 -7.08 -28.47
C GLY A 232 -2.99 -7.08 -27.97
N PHE A 233 -2.83 -7.26 -26.67
CA PHE A 233 -1.55 -7.38 -25.97
C PHE A 233 -1.62 -8.59 -25.05
N SER A 234 -0.57 -9.41 -25.04
CA SER A 234 -0.49 -10.61 -24.22
C SER A 234 0.78 -10.62 -23.38
N TYR A 235 0.68 -11.16 -22.17
CA TYR A 235 1.73 -11.15 -21.16
C TYR A 235 2.09 -12.58 -20.75
N THR A 236 3.38 -12.90 -20.81
CA THR A 236 3.95 -14.15 -20.28
C THR A 236 4.74 -13.86 -19.02
N TYR A 237 4.61 -14.72 -18.02
CA TYR A 237 5.28 -14.62 -16.72
C TYR A 237 6.19 -15.82 -16.49
N GLY A 238 7.28 -15.63 -15.73
CA GLY A 238 8.24 -16.70 -15.43
C GLY A 238 8.44 -16.93 -13.93
N PRO A 239 8.43 -18.19 -13.43
CA PRO A 239 8.67 -18.48 -12.01
C PRO A 239 10.10 -18.11 -11.57
N GLU A 240 11.09 -18.28 -12.45
CA GLU A 240 12.47 -17.83 -12.25
C GLU A 240 12.58 -16.29 -12.13
N SER A 241 11.54 -15.58 -12.56
CA SER A 241 11.44 -14.12 -12.49
C SER A 241 10.51 -13.64 -11.36
N TYR A 242 10.20 -14.48 -10.37
CA TYR A 242 9.28 -14.15 -9.26
C TYR A 242 7.90 -13.66 -9.77
N ASP A 243 7.36 -14.35 -10.77
CA ASP A 243 6.08 -14.05 -11.42
C ASP A 243 5.99 -12.63 -12.02
N ARG A 244 7.11 -12.12 -12.55
CA ARG A 244 7.17 -10.90 -13.38
C ARG A 244 7.06 -11.23 -14.86
N VAL A 245 6.66 -10.24 -15.68
CA VAL A 245 6.51 -10.45 -17.13
C VAL A 245 7.89 -10.67 -17.73
N THR A 246 8.00 -11.72 -18.53
CA THR A 246 9.18 -12.07 -19.32
C THR A 246 8.97 -11.76 -20.81
N LEU A 247 7.72 -11.66 -21.26
CA LEU A 247 7.37 -11.27 -22.62
C LEU A 247 6.05 -10.48 -22.67
N LEU A 248 6.08 -9.32 -23.32
CA LEU A 248 4.90 -8.60 -23.79
C LEU A 248 4.84 -8.70 -25.32
N SER A 249 3.71 -9.11 -25.87
CA SER A 249 3.49 -9.23 -27.32
C SER A 249 2.22 -8.51 -27.75
N ALA A 250 2.32 -7.66 -28.77
CA ALA A 250 1.19 -6.95 -29.37
C ALA A 250 0.81 -7.53 -30.74
N THR A 251 -0.46 -7.38 -31.13
CA THR A 251 -1.00 -7.91 -32.40
C THR A 251 -0.38 -7.29 -33.66
N ASN A 252 0.25 -6.12 -33.58
CA ASN A 252 0.98 -5.53 -34.71
C ASN A 252 2.36 -6.18 -34.93
N GLY A 253 2.78 -7.13 -34.08
CA GLY A 253 4.07 -7.79 -34.14
C GLY A 253 5.14 -7.18 -33.23
N LEU A 254 4.84 -6.13 -32.46
CA LEU A 254 5.75 -5.62 -31.44
C LEU A 254 5.91 -6.65 -30.32
N GLN A 255 7.15 -6.95 -29.94
CA GLN A 255 7.49 -7.82 -28.82
C GLN A 255 8.55 -7.17 -27.93
N GLU A 256 8.37 -7.26 -26.62
CA GLU A 256 9.34 -6.84 -25.60
C GLU A 256 9.65 -8.03 -24.69
N SER A 257 10.89 -8.54 -24.75
CA SER A 257 11.39 -9.60 -23.88
C SER A 257 12.17 -9.00 -22.72
N TYR A 258 11.88 -9.43 -21.50
CA TYR A 258 12.47 -8.92 -20.27
C TYR A 258 13.34 -9.99 -19.61
N ALA A 259 14.56 -9.61 -19.22
CA ALA A 259 15.50 -10.44 -18.48
C ALA A 259 15.72 -9.86 -17.09
N TYR A 260 15.88 -10.73 -16.09
CA TYR A 260 16.10 -10.33 -14.70
C TYR A 260 17.33 -11.04 -14.11
N ASP A 261 18.05 -10.35 -13.22
CA ASP A 261 19.01 -10.94 -12.29
C ASP A 261 18.48 -10.76 -10.86
N GLY A 262 18.01 -11.85 -10.26
CA GLY A 262 17.31 -11.77 -8.98
C GLY A 262 16.12 -10.82 -9.09
N PHE A 263 16.04 -9.81 -8.24
CA PHE A 263 14.98 -8.79 -8.32
C PHE A 263 15.25 -7.65 -9.30
N ASN A 264 16.40 -7.57 -9.95
CA ASN A 264 16.74 -6.46 -10.85
C ASN A 264 16.38 -6.80 -12.31
N LEU A 265 15.81 -5.86 -13.05
CA LEU A 265 15.70 -5.95 -14.52
C LEU A 265 17.09 -5.86 -15.14
N SER A 266 17.63 -6.96 -15.68
CA SER A 266 18.97 -6.98 -16.29
C SER A 266 18.96 -6.56 -17.76
N GLY A 267 17.81 -6.61 -18.43
CA GLY A 267 17.70 -6.07 -19.78
C GLY A 267 16.35 -6.25 -20.46
N ILE A 268 16.20 -5.55 -21.59
CA ILE A 268 15.03 -5.61 -22.47
C ILE A 268 15.52 -5.82 -23.91
N ARG A 269 14.85 -6.70 -24.65
CA ARG A 269 15.03 -6.87 -26.10
C ARG A 269 13.71 -6.62 -26.83
N GLN A 270 13.73 -5.77 -27.84
CA GLN A 270 12.55 -5.34 -28.57
C GLN A 270 12.64 -5.71 -30.05
N LYS A 271 11.53 -6.23 -30.59
CA LYS A 271 11.42 -6.65 -31.99
C LYS A 271 10.10 -6.21 -32.60
N GLN A 272 10.12 -6.02 -33.92
CA GLN A 272 8.96 -5.85 -34.78
C GLN A 272 8.88 -7.05 -35.71
N GLY A 273 7.96 -7.98 -35.44
CA GLY A 273 8.05 -9.33 -35.99
C GLY A 273 9.37 -9.98 -35.55
N ASP A 274 10.14 -10.49 -36.51
CA ASP A 274 11.46 -11.07 -36.23
C ASP A 274 12.61 -10.04 -36.25
N VAL A 275 12.34 -8.79 -36.61
CA VAL A 275 13.36 -7.74 -36.77
C VAL A 275 13.66 -7.07 -35.43
N PRO A 276 14.86 -7.25 -34.84
CA PRO A 276 15.25 -6.54 -33.63
C PRO A 276 15.52 -5.06 -33.92
N PHE A 277 15.13 -4.19 -32.98
CA PHE A 277 15.37 -2.75 -33.11
C PHE A 277 15.78 -2.06 -31.80
N GLY A 278 15.51 -2.67 -30.64
CA GLY A 278 15.86 -2.11 -29.33
C GLY A 278 16.54 -3.15 -28.44
N SER A 279 17.63 -2.75 -27.79
CA SER A 279 18.34 -3.59 -26.81
C SER A 279 18.83 -2.74 -25.65
N TYR A 280 18.45 -3.11 -24.44
CA TYR A 280 18.80 -2.41 -23.21
C TYR A 280 19.38 -3.39 -22.20
N THR A 281 20.46 -3.02 -21.51
CA THR A 281 21.01 -3.81 -20.41
C THR A 281 21.38 -2.93 -19.23
N TYR A 282 21.29 -3.49 -18.02
CA TYR A 282 21.51 -2.76 -16.77
C TYR A 282 22.35 -3.59 -15.80
N ASP A 283 23.39 -2.97 -15.26
CA ASP A 283 24.20 -3.53 -14.18
C ASP A 283 23.98 -2.73 -12.90
N TYR A 284 24.03 -3.42 -11.76
CA TYR A 284 23.61 -2.87 -10.47
C TYR A 284 24.71 -3.02 -9.41
N ASP A 285 24.79 -2.06 -8.49
CA ASP A 285 25.49 -2.27 -7.22
C ASP A 285 24.61 -2.98 -6.18
N ASN A 286 25.15 -3.27 -4.99
CA ASN A 286 24.41 -3.97 -3.93
C ASN A 286 23.25 -3.16 -3.32
N ASN A 287 23.22 -1.84 -3.54
CA ASN A 287 22.06 -1.01 -3.20
C ASN A 287 21.05 -0.93 -4.36
N ARG A 288 21.29 -1.68 -5.43
CA ARG A 288 20.51 -1.72 -6.66
C ARG A 288 20.46 -0.39 -7.40
N ASN A 289 21.48 0.44 -7.24
CA ASN A 289 21.67 1.56 -8.15
C ASN A 289 22.21 1.04 -9.49
N ILE A 290 21.75 1.61 -10.61
CA ILE A 290 22.28 1.27 -11.93
C ILE A 290 23.69 1.85 -12.07
N ILE A 291 24.72 1.02 -12.09
CA ILE A 291 26.12 1.45 -12.25
C ILE A 291 26.57 1.46 -13.72
N ALA A 292 25.89 0.71 -14.58
CA ALA A 292 26.09 0.77 -16.02
C ALA A 292 24.78 0.53 -16.75
N LYS A 293 24.60 1.20 -17.88
CA LYS A 293 23.51 0.86 -18.82
C LYS A 293 24.02 0.81 -20.26
N ASN A 294 23.49 -0.12 -21.04
CA ASN A 294 23.52 -0.07 -22.49
C ASN A 294 22.15 0.42 -22.97
N ASP A 295 22.13 1.52 -23.72
CA ASP A 295 20.94 2.13 -24.29
C ASP A 295 21.05 2.02 -25.82
N ASN A 296 20.60 0.89 -26.35
CA ASN A 296 20.62 0.55 -27.77
C ASN A 296 22.00 0.71 -28.46
N GLY A 297 23.05 0.23 -27.80
CA GLY A 297 24.44 0.28 -28.27
C GLY A 297 25.28 1.36 -27.58
N SER A 298 24.67 2.41 -27.04
CA SER A 298 25.37 3.43 -26.26
C SER A 298 25.60 2.96 -24.83
N VAL A 299 26.85 2.91 -24.37
CA VAL A 299 27.19 2.42 -23.02
C VAL A 299 27.50 3.61 -22.11
N PHE A 300 26.86 3.64 -20.95
CA PHE A 300 27.06 4.66 -19.93
C PHE A 300 27.40 4.04 -18.58
N GLN A 301 28.23 4.73 -17.81
CA GLN A 301 28.70 4.33 -16.48
C GLN A 301 28.34 5.39 -15.46
N PHE A 302 27.99 4.95 -14.26
CA PHE A 302 27.48 5.79 -13.17
C PHE A 302 28.17 5.47 -11.86
N SER A 303 28.31 6.49 -11.01
CA SER A 303 28.72 6.30 -9.61
C SER A 303 27.79 7.07 -8.68
N TYR A 304 27.76 6.64 -7.42
CA TYR A 304 26.85 7.16 -6.40
C TYR A 304 27.62 7.55 -5.15
N ASP A 305 27.11 8.53 -4.41
CA ASP A 305 27.61 8.90 -3.10
C ASP A 305 27.08 7.96 -2.00
N PRO A 306 27.50 8.12 -0.72
CA PRO A 306 27.03 7.29 0.39
C PRO A 306 25.51 7.30 0.64
N LEU A 307 24.77 8.27 0.08
CA LEU A 307 23.33 8.41 0.22
C LEU A 307 22.58 7.88 -1.01
N ASN A 308 23.27 7.16 -1.91
CA ASN A 308 22.72 6.62 -3.16
C ASN A 308 22.23 7.69 -4.14
N ARG A 309 22.76 8.91 -4.06
CA ARG A 309 22.50 9.96 -5.04
C ARG A 309 23.50 9.88 -6.18
N ILE A 310 23.09 10.26 -7.39
CA ILE A 310 23.98 10.21 -8.54
C ILE A 310 25.17 11.14 -8.31
N LYS A 311 26.39 10.62 -8.45
CA LYS A 311 27.63 11.36 -8.23
C LYS A 311 28.34 11.65 -9.55
N THR A 312 28.38 10.69 -10.47
CA THR A 312 28.95 10.87 -11.81
C THR A 312 28.13 10.14 -12.86
N SER A 313 28.14 10.65 -14.08
CA SER A 313 27.56 10.01 -15.28
C SER A 313 28.52 10.18 -16.45
N SER A 314 28.83 9.10 -17.16
CA SER A 314 29.70 9.16 -18.34
C SER A 314 28.98 9.64 -19.61
N GLN A 315 27.67 9.92 -19.55
CA GLN A 315 26.90 10.34 -20.71
C GLN A 315 27.44 11.65 -21.31
N PHE A 316 27.78 12.60 -20.43
CA PHE A 316 28.41 13.88 -20.79
C PHE A 316 29.53 14.26 -19.81
N ASN A 317 30.25 13.27 -19.28
CA ASN A 317 31.31 13.44 -18.26
C ASN A 317 30.85 14.26 -17.04
N GLU A 318 29.64 13.96 -16.59
CA GLU A 318 28.94 14.72 -15.57
C GLU A 318 29.45 14.42 -14.16
N ALA A 319 29.56 15.44 -13.33
CA ALA A 319 29.82 15.32 -11.91
C ALA A 319 28.90 16.22 -11.10
N TYR A 320 28.30 15.63 -10.06
CA TYR A 320 27.29 16.23 -9.22
C TYR A 320 27.82 16.42 -7.79
N THR A 321 27.44 17.53 -7.16
CA THR A 321 27.60 17.72 -5.71
C THR A 321 26.29 18.17 -5.08
N TYR A 322 26.19 17.98 -3.77
CA TYR A 322 24.99 18.27 -2.99
C TYR A 322 25.33 19.12 -1.77
N ASP A 323 24.44 20.04 -1.43
CA ASP A 323 24.58 20.87 -0.23
C ASP A 323 24.16 20.10 1.06
N GLN A 324 24.16 20.80 2.19
CA GLN A 324 23.76 20.26 3.50
C GLN A 324 22.27 19.94 3.63
N ARG A 325 21.47 20.30 2.62
CA ARG A 325 20.04 20.02 2.49
C ARG A 325 19.76 19.09 1.32
N ASP A 326 20.80 18.49 0.74
CA ASP A 326 20.72 17.53 -0.36
C ASP A 326 20.16 18.12 -1.66
N ASN A 327 20.18 19.45 -1.79
CA ASN A 327 19.97 20.10 -3.07
C ASN A 327 21.19 19.87 -3.94
N ARG A 328 20.98 19.52 -5.21
CA ARG A 328 22.04 19.54 -6.24
C ARG A 328 22.65 20.94 -6.32
N SER A 329 23.90 21.10 -5.88
CA SER A 329 24.60 22.38 -5.78
C SER A 329 25.44 22.71 -7.00
N THR A 330 26.06 21.71 -7.63
CA THR A 330 26.85 21.90 -8.86
C THR A 330 26.61 20.78 -9.86
N LEU A 331 26.60 21.15 -11.14
CA LEU A 331 26.74 20.25 -12.28
C LEU A 331 27.97 20.69 -13.08
N ARG A 332 28.96 19.81 -13.20
CA ARG A 332 30.00 19.90 -14.24
C ARG A 332 29.61 18.93 -15.35
N SER A 333 29.55 19.38 -16.60
CA SER A 333 29.21 18.55 -17.76
C SER A 333 29.88 19.11 -19.02
N ASP A 334 30.20 18.24 -19.97
CA ASP A 334 30.62 18.63 -21.32
C ASP A 334 29.43 19.15 -22.15
N GLN A 335 28.21 18.82 -21.73
CA GLN A 335 26.95 19.31 -22.29
C GLN A 335 26.06 19.82 -21.15
N LEU A 336 26.06 21.13 -20.95
CA LEU A 336 25.19 21.75 -19.93
C LEU A 336 23.72 21.73 -20.40
N PRO A 337 22.77 21.47 -19.47
CA PRO A 337 21.35 21.56 -19.79
C PRO A 337 21.00 22.98 -20.20
N ASN A 338 20.10 23.10 -21.17
CA ASN A 338 19.59 24.38 -21.61
C ASN A 338 18.56 24.91 -20.59
N ILE A 339 19.01 25.75 -19.66
CA ILE A 339 18.12 26.37 -18.67
C ILE A 339 17.47 27.59 -19.34
N LYS A 340 16.20 27.45 -19.71
CA LYS A 340 15.43 28.56 -20.28
C LYS A 340 14.91 29.48 -19.18
N GLY A 341 15.06 30.78 -19.37
CA GLY A 341 14.34 31.76 -18.58
C GLY A 341 12.83 31.62 -18.78
N ALA A 342 12.11 31.57 -17.66
CA ALA A 342 10.66 31.59 -17.66
C ALA A 342 10.13 32.32 -16.43
N SER A 343 8.92 32.88 -16.56
CA SER A 343 8.16 33.38 -15.42
C SER A 343 6.94 32.49 -15.18
N TYR A 344 6.68 32.21 -13.90
CA TYR A 344 5.66 31.29 -13.45
C TYR A 344 4.57 32.04 -12.68
N THR A 345 3.31 31.82 -13.03
CA THR A 345 2.14 32.33 -12.29
C THR A 345 1.46 31.17 -11.59
N TYR A 346 1.09 31.39 -10.32
CA TYR A 346 0.39 30.40 -9.50
C TYR A 346 -0.94 30.95 -9.01
N ASP A 347 -1.91 30.06 -8.81
CA ASP A 347 -3.17 30.40 -8.18
C ASP A 347 -3.07 30.33 -6.64
N SER A 348 -4.16 30.67 -5.93
CA SER A 348 -4.18 30.66 -4.47
C SER A 348 -4.14 29.26 -3.84
N ARG A 349 -4.24 28.22 -4.69
CA ARG A 349 -3.96 26.82 -4.34
C ARG A 349 -2.51 26.41 -4.61
N ASN A 350 -1.64 27.36 -4.97
CA ASN A 350 -0.25 27.13 -5.36
C ASN A 350 -0.08 26.18 -6.57
N ARG A 351 -1.09 26.11 -7.46
CA ARG A 351 -0.96 25.40 -8.74
C ARG A 351 -0.40 26.32 -9.82
N LEU A 352 0.49 25.80 -10.67
CA LEU A 352 1.06 26.55 -11.79
C LEU A 352 -0.01 26.79 -12.87
N THR A 353 -0.45 28.03 -13.07
CA THR A 353 -1.50 28.37 -14.05
C THR A 353 -0.99 29.01 -15.33
N ARG A 354 0.24 29.53 -15.34
CA ARG A 354 0.84 30.11 -16.54
C ARG A 354 2.36 30.05 -16.49
N VAL A 355 2.95 29.73 -17.63
CA VAL A 355 4.39 29.87 -17.90
C VAL A 355 4.54 30.85 -19.05
N THR A 356 5.42 31.85 -18.90
CA THR A 356 5.82 32.74 -19.99
C THR A 356 7.31 32.54 -20.24
N ILE A 357 7.65 32.00 -21.41
CA ILE A 357 9.04 31.73 -21.83
C ILE A 357 9.70 33.00 -22.37
N GLU A 358 11.04 33.01 -22.47
CA GLU A 358 11.86 34.17 -22.88
C GLU A 358 11.35 34.94 -24.12
N ASP A 359 10.82 34.25 -25.12
CA ASP A 359 10.27 34.87 -26.35
C ASP A 359 8.92 35.59 -26.16
N GLY A 360 8.42 35.69 -24.92
CA GLY A 360 7.12 36.29 -24.58
C GLY A 360 5.91 35.41 -24.88
N LYS A 361 6.11 34.23 -25.49
CA LYS A 361 5.07 33.21 -25.65
C LYS A 361 4.67 32.67 -24.27
N SER A 362 3.40 32.33 -24.12
CA SER A 362 2.90 31.79 -22.85
C SER A 362 1.98 30.61 -23.04
N VAL A 363 2.10 29.65 -22.13
CA VAL A 363 1.20 28.51 -21.98
C VAL A 363 0.42 28.70 -20.68
N SER A 364 -0.88 28.44 -20.72
CA SER A 364 -1.75 28.51 -19.54
C SER A 364 -2.36 27.15 -19.21
N TYR A 365 -2.60 26.90 -17.94
CA TYR A 365 -3.12 25.63 -17.43
C TYR A 365 -4.39 25.84 -16.60
N ARG A 366 -5.39 24.98 -16.81
CA ARG A 366 -6.60 24.90 -16.00
C ARG A 366 -6.65 23.57 -15.27
N TYR A 367 -7.14 23.61 -14.03
CA TYR A 367 -7.26 22.46 -13.15
C TYR A 367 -8.70 22.27 -12.72
N ASN A 368 -9.08 21.00 -12.48
CA ASN A 368 -10.37 20.66 -11.88
C ASN A 368 -10.31 20.76 -10.34
N GLY A 369 -11.43 20.45 -9.69
CA GLY A 369 -11.56 20.47 -8.24
C GLY A 369 -10.78 19.36 -7.52
N ASP A 370 -10.30 18.39 -8.29
CA ASP A 370 -9.36 17.35 -7.87
C ASP A 370 -7.91 17.75 -8.21
N ASN A 371 -7.59 19.04 -8.34
CA ASN A 371 -6.22 19.53 -8.58
C ASN A 371 -5.48 18.91 -9.79
N LEU A 372 -6.17 18.21 -10.70
CA LEU A 372 -5.60 17.65 -11.91
C LEU A 372 -5.64 18.69 -13.01
N MET A 373 -4.53 18.84 -13.75
CA MET A 373 -4.45 19.73 -14.92
C MET A 373 -5.31 19.14 -16.03
N VAL A 374 -6.47 19.74 -16.26
CA VAL A 374 -7.44 19.25 -17.24
C VAL A 374 -7.42 20.04 -18.53
N GLU A 375 -6.79 21.21 -18.57
CA GLU A 375 -6.60 21.93 -19.83
C GLU A 375 -5.25 22.63 -19.93
N ARG A 376 -4.76 22.67 -21.16
CA ARG A 376 -3.61 23.46 -21.60
C ARG A 376 -4.04 24.38 -22.72
N THR A 377 -3.65 25.66 -22.64
CA THR A 377 -3.89 26.65 -23.69
C THR A 377 -2.58 27.27 -24.17
N GLU A 378 -2.32 27.19 -25.48
CA GLU A 378 -1.17 27.78 -26.15
C GLU A 378 -1.63 28.39 -27.48
N GLY A 379 -1.23 29.63 -27.77
CA GLY A 379 -1.55 30.28 -29.05
C GLY A 379 -3.06 30.37 -29.36
N GLY A 380 -3.91 30.41 -28.33
CA GLY A 380 -5.37 30.41 -28.47
C GLY A 380 -6.00 29.02 -28.68
N VAL A 381 -5.20 27.96 -28.82
CA VAL A 381 -5.68 26.57 -28.91
C VAL A 381 -5.72 25.98 -27.51
N THR A 382 -6.87 25.41 -27.12
CA THR A 382 -7.02 24.72 -25.83
C THR A 382 -7.19 23.22 -26.06
N THR A 383 -6.38 22.43 -25.37
CA THR A 383 -6.49 20.97 -25.29
C THR A 383 -7.04 20.61 -23.92
N ARG A 384 -8.03 19.71 -23.87
CA ARG A 384 -8.60 19.14 -22.66
C ARG A 384 -8.13 17.70 -22.46
N TYR A 385 -7.80 17.34 -21.23
CA TYR A 385 -7.36 16.02 -20.80
C TYR A 385 -8.42 15.36 -19.93
N TYR A 386 -8.65 14.07 -20.16
CA TYR A 386 -9.58 13.26 -19.38
C TYR A 386 -8.81 12.21 -18.61
N TYR A 387 -9.07 12.17 -17.31
CA TYR A 387 -8.43 11.25 -16.38
C TYR A 387 -9.36 10.09 -16.07
N ASP A 388 -8.81 8.89 -15.96
CA ASP A 388 -9.49 7.85 -15.23
C ASP A 388 -9.42 8.14 -13.72
N ASP A 389 -10.05 7.25 -13.00
CA ASP A 389 -10.14 7.21 -11.58
C ASP A 389 -8.85 6.81 -10.83
N ARG A 390 -7.79 6.50 -11.58
CA ARG A 390 -6.41 6.32 -11.08
C ARG A 390 -5.53 7.54 -11.42
N ALA A 391 -6.15 8.64 -11.84
CA ALA A 391 -5.49 9.86 -12.30
C ALA A 391 -4.49 9.63 -13.46
N LYS A 392 -4.79 8.68 -14.35
CA LYS A 392 -4.07 8.52 -15.63
C LYS A 392 -4.84 9.23 -16.74
N ILE A 393 -4.12 9.95 -17.61
CA ILE A 393 -4.74 10.59 -18.79
C ILE A 393 -5.14 9.47 -19.77
N VAL A 394 -6.44 9.32 -20.02
CA VAL A 394 -6.98 8.26 -20.88
C VAL A 394 -7.56 8.78 -22.18
N ALA A 395 -7.73 10.10 -22.30
CA ALA A 395 -8.00 10.75 -23.58
C ALA A 395 -7.59 12.22 -23.55
N GLU A 396 -7.40 12.79 -24.73
CA GLU A 396 -7.28 14.22 -24.96
C GLU A 396 -8.20 14.67 -26.09
N GLY A 397 -8.58 15.95 -26.07
CA GLY A 397 -9.35 16.53 -27.15
C GLY A 397 -9.16 18.04 -27.28
N LYS A 398 -9.36 18.54 -28.49
CA LYS A 398 -9.33 19.97 -28.80
C LYS A 398 -10.65 20.62 -28.37
N VAL A 399 -10.57 21.70 -27.61
CA VAL A 399 -11.72 22.54 -27.28
C VAL A 399 -11.97 23.50 -28.44
N GLU A 400 -13.14 23.38 -29.07
CA GLU A 400 -13.56 24.22 -30.19
C GLU A 400 -14.13 25.57 -29.69
N ALA A 401 -14.24 26.55 -30.58
CA ALA A 401 -14.70 27.91 -30.24
C ALA A 401 -16.10 27.96 -29.61
N ASN A 402 -16.95 26.96 -29.89
CA ASN A 402 -18.29 26.82 -29.30
C ASN A 402 -18.30 26.09 -27.94
N GLY A 403 -17.12 25.75 -27.38
CA GLY A 403 -16.96 25.02 -26.12
C GLY A 403 -17.14 23.49 -26.24
N SER A 404 -17.48 22.97 -27.42
CA SER A 404 -17.49 21.52 -27.64
C SER A 404 -16.07 20.98 -27.72
N VAL A 405 -15.89 19.69 -27.41
CA VAL A 405 -14.59 19.02 -27.49
C VAL A 405 -14.58 17.99 -28.61
N THR A 406 -13.52 17.96 -29.39
CA THR A 406 -13.24 16.91 -30.37
C THR A 406 -12.12 16.03 -29.83
N ILE A 407 -12.38 14.74 -29.56
CA ILE A 407 -11.32 13.82 -29.11
C ILE A 407 -10.23 13.74 -30.19
N THR A 408 -8.97 13.89 -29.79
CA THR A 408 -7.81 13.81 -30.68
C THR A 408 -7.00 12.54 -30.45
N ALA A 409 -7.03 11.99 -29.23
CA ALA A 409 -6.50 10.67 -28.92
C ALA A 409 -7.19 10.05 -27.70
N ALA A 410 -7.24 8.71 -27.67
CA ALA A 410 -7.54 7.93 -26.47
C ALA A 410 -6.38 6.97 -26.18
N TYR A 411 -5.94 6.91 -24.92
CA TYR A 411 -4.74 6.20 -24.50
C TYR A 411 -5.07 4.88 -23.84
N VAL A 412 -4.30 3.86 -24.19
CA VAL A 412 -4.44 2.49 -23.70
C VAL A 412 -3.36 2.25 -22.66
N HIS A 413 -3.80 2.13 -21.41
CA HIS A 413 -2.97 1.67 -20.31
C HIS A 413 -3.36 0.26 -19.94
N ASP A 414 -2.40 -0.57 -19.51
CA ASP A 414 -2.75 -1.84 -18.89
C ASP A 414 -3.21 -1.66 -17.44
N SER A 415 -3.59 -2.76 -16.78
CA SER A 415 -3.97 -2.71 -15.36
C SER A 415 -2.82 -2.20 -14.49
N ASN A 416 -1.60 -2.29 -15.02
CA ASN A 416 -0.34 -1.86 -14.48
C ASN A 416 0.02 -0.41 -14.91
N GLY A 417 -0.90 0.38 -15.48
CA GLY A 417 -0.62 1.76 -15.85
C GLY A 417 0.53 1.94 -16.86
N LYS A 418 1.06 0.87 -17.47
CA LYS A 418 2.02 0.98 -18.58
C LYS A 418 1.25 1.48 -19.79
N LEU A 419 1.75 2.55 -20.41
CA LEU A 419 1.20 3.09 -21.65
C LEU A 419 1.56 2.16 -22.81
N LEU A 420 0.55 1.56 -23.44
CA LEU A 420 0.71 0.55 -24.50
C LEU A 420 0.51 1.13 -25.89
N ALA A 421 -0.54 1.93 -26.07
CA ALA A 421 -0.94 2.45 -27.36
C ALA A 421 -1.85 3.67 -27.24
N ARG A 422 -2.17 4.29 -28.37
CA ARG A 422 -3.27 5.24 -28.50
C ARG A 422 -4.09 5.00 -29.75
N GLN A 423 -5.37 5.30 -29.66
CA GLN A 423 -6.28 5.40 -30.79
C GLN A 423 -6.40 6.87 -31.20
N VAL A 424 -6.13 7.17 -32.46
CA VAL A 424 -6.30 8.51 -33.05
C VAL A 424 -7.52 8.46 -33.99
N PRO A 425 -8.56 9.27 -33.77
CA PRO A 425 -9.74 9.27 -34.62
C PRO A 425 -9.40 9.53 -36.10
N GLY A 426 -10.03 8.80 -37.01
CA GLY A 426 -9.81 8.92 -38.45
C GLY A 426 -8.53 8.25 -38.97
N GLN A 427 -7.71 7.64 -38.11
CA GLN A 427 -6.56 6.84 -38.53
C GLN A 427 -6.87 5.34 -38.52
N ASN A 428 -6.27 4.61 -39.46
CA ASN A 428 -6.39 3.16 -39.54
C ASN A 428 -5.43 2.49 -38.55
N GLY A 429 -5.99 1.87 -37.51
CA GLY A 429 -5.24 1.14 -36.48
C GLY A 429 -4.75 2.02 -35.33
N LEU A 430 -4.08 1.38 -34.36
CA LEU A 430 -3.48 2.07 -33.21
C LEU A 430 -2.05 2.55 -33.52
N GLN A 431 -1.60 3.52 -32.74
CA GLN A 431 -0.19 3.87 -32.61
C GLN A 431 0.34 3.28 -31.30
N TYR A 432 1.49 2.61 -31.33
CA TYR A 432 2.03 1.81 -30.23
C TYR A 432 3.19 2.56 -29.57
N TYR A 433 3.17 2.62 -28.25
CA TYR A 433 4.24 3.20 -27.45
C TYR A 433 5.29 2.14 -27.15
N VAL A 434 6.56 2.50 -27.32
CA VAL A 434 7.71 1.67 -26.97
C VAL A 434 8.50 2.40 -25.89
N SER A 435 8.87 1.68 -24.82
CA SER A 435 9.59 2.27 -23.69
C SER A 435 10.88 1.53 -23.37
N ASN A 436 11.86 2.21 -22.77
CA ASN A 436 13.01 1.54 -22.15
C ASN A 436 12.61 0.93 -20.78
N GLY A 437 13.60 0.37 -20.06
CA GLY A 437 13.37 -0.22 -18.73
C GLY A 437 13.02 0.77 -17.62
N HIS A 438 13.34 2.06 -17.80
CA HIS A 438 12.92 3.14 -16.90
C HIS A 438 11.45 3.55 -17.09
N GLY A 439 10.86 3.20 -18.24
CA GLY A 439 9.52 3.62 -18.66
C GLY A 439 9.53 4.86 -19.56
N ASP A 440 10.70 5.36 -19.97
CA ASP A 440 10.79 6.48 -20.89
C ASP A 440 10.30 6.07 -22.28
N ILE A 441 9.45 6.89 -22.90
CA ILE A 441 8.99 6.63 -24.27
C ILE A 441 10.15 6.86 -25.23
N THR A 442 10.62 5.81 -25.89
CA THR A 442 11.74 5.87 -26.85
C THR A 442 11.26 5.92 -28.29
N GLU A 443 10.12 5.31 -28.60
CA GLU A 443 9.51 5.38 -29.93
C GLU A 443 7.98 5.35 -29.87
N ILE A 444 7.35 5.89 -30.91
CA ILE A 444 5.96 5.60 -31.26
C ILE A 444 5.95 4.96 -32.63
N ARG A 445 5.23 3.84 -32.79
CA ARG A 445 5.11 3.10 -34.05
C ARG A 445 3.68 3.03 -34.55
N ASP A 446 3.49 3.02 -35.87
CA ASP A 446 2.16 2.80 -36.46
C ASP A 446 1.72 1.32 -36.40
N ALA A 447 0.53 1.03 -36.91
CA ALA A 447 -0.01 -0.33 -36.95
C ALA A 447 0.78 -1.31 -37.85
N ARG A 448 1.66 -0.81 -38.72
CA ARG A 448 2.55 -1.60 -39.59
C ARG A 448 3.96 -1.75 -38.98
N GLY A 449 4.23 -1.11 -37.84
CA GLY A 449 5.52 -1.11 -37.18
C GLY A 449 6.49 -0.02 -37.65
N ASN A 450 6.06 0.92 -38.51
CA ASN A 450 6.90 2.04 -38.92
C ASN A 450 7.07 3.04 -37.78
N VAL A 451 8.26 3.61 -37.63
CA VAL A 451 8.55 4.63 -36.60
C VAL A 451 7.90 5.95 -36.98
N LEU A 452 7.03 6.45 -36.10
CA LEU A 452 6.42 7.77 -36.19
C LEU A 452 7.25 8.78 -35.39
N ASN A 453 7.60 8.45 -34.16
CA ASN A 453 8.41 9.30 -33.29
C ASN A 453 9.60 8.53 -32.70
N ARG A 454 10.69 9.24 -32.41
CA ARG A 454 11.89 8.73 -31.74
C ARG A 454 12.40 9.74 -30.71
N TYR A 455 12.75 9.24 -29.53
CA TYR A 455 13.29 10.05 -28.44
C TYR A 455 14.49 9.37 -27.78
N THR A 456 15.43 10.19 -27.30
CA THR A 456 16.43 9.80 -26.30
C THR A 456 16.51 10.88 -25.22
N TYR A 457 17.00 10.54 -24.03
CA TYR A 457 17.00 11.43 -22.88
C TYR A 457 18.36 11.46 -22.19
N ASP A 458 18.68 12.57 -21.54
CA ASP A 458 19.68 12.57 -20.48
C ASP A 458 19.13 11.86 -19.22
N ILE A 459 19.97 11.70 -18.20
CA ILE A 459 19.55 10.99 -16.98
C ILE A 459 18.46 11.72 -16.18
N TRP A 460 18.23 13.02 -16.41
CA TRP A 460 17.23 13.82 -15.71
C TRP A 460 15.92 13.96 -16.48
N GLY A 461 15.88 13.50 -17.73
CA GLY A 461 14.69 13.49 -18.57
C GLY A 461 14.64 14.59 -19.62
N ASN A 462 15.72 15.35 -19.84
CA ASN A 462 15.79 16.28 -20.98
C ASN A 462 15.89 15.49 -22.28
N PRO A 463 15.02 15.74 -23.29
CA PRO A 463 15.16 15.13 -24.60
C PRO A 463 16.48 15.54 -25.27
N LEU A 464 17.24 14.56 -25.77
CA LEU A 464 18.49 14.76 -26.52
C LEU A 464 18.27 14.62 -28.03
N ILE A 465 17.51 13.59 -28.42
CA ILE A 465 16.99 13.40 -29.77
C ILE A 465 15.47 13.51 -29.68
N GLN A 466 14.87 14.26 -30.59
CA GLN A 466 13.42 14.39 -30.72
C GLN A 466 13.06 14.43 -32.20
N GLU A 467 12.57 13.30 -32.72
CA GLU A 467 12.01 13.17 -34.06
C GLU A 467 10.52 12.91 -33.93
N GLU A 468 9.67 13.80 -34.43
CA GLU A 468 8.21 13.70 -34.28
C GLU A 468 7.50 13.87 -35.62
N GLN A 469 6.86 12.80 -36.09
CA GLN A 469 5.91 12.87 -37.21
C GLN A 469 4.47 13.08 -36.72
N VAL A 470 4.20 12.73 -35.46
CA VAL A 470 2.88 12.89 -34.82
C VAL A 470 3.03 13.60 -33.47
N PRO A 471 2.03 14.39 -33.03
CA PRO A 471 2.06 15.02 -31.71
C PRO A 471 2.15 13.97 -30.60
N ASN A 472 2.81 14.27 -29.48
CA ASN A 472 2.89 13.36 -28.34
C ASN A 472 3.07 14.12 -27.02
N ILE A 473 2.26 13.77 -26.03
CA ILE A 473 2.29 14.36 -24.70
C ILE A 473 3.00 13.47 -23.67
N PHE A 474 3.38 12.23 -23.99
CA PHE A 474 4.01 11.32 -23.04
C PHE A 474 5.48 11.09 -23.39
N ARG A 475 6.42 11.44 -22.50
CA ARG A 475 7.86 11.34 -22.79
C ARG A 475 8.62 10.62 -21.68
N TYR A 476 9.49 11.32 -20.95
CA TYR A 476 10.28 10.76 -19.87
C TYR A 476 9.39 10.13 -18.80
N SER A 477 9.75 8.93 -18.32
CA SER A 477 8.97 8.07 -17.42
C SER A 477 7.53 7.73 -17.87
N GLY A 478 7.18 7.99 -19.13
CA GLY A 478 5.82 7.77 -19.65
C GLY A 478 4.78 8.75 -19.09
N GLU A 479 5.23 9.89 -18.56
CA GLU A 479 4.37 10.91 -17.95
C GLU A 479 4.22 12.14 -18.86
N TYR A 480 3.30 13.03 -18.50
CA TYR A 480 2.94 14.19 -19.31
C TYR A 480 4.12 15.17 -19.47
N TRP A 481 4.40 15.56 -20.72
CA TRP A 481 5.42 16.52 -21.11
C TRP A 481 4.81 17.68 -21.89
N ASP A 482 5.09 18.90 -21.44
CA ASP A 482 4.75 20.11 -22.18
C ASP A 482 5.92 20.54 -23.07
N ALA A 483 5.79 20.34 -24.38
CA ALA A 483 6.85 20.64 -25.34
C ALA A 483 7.25 22.12 -25.41
N ALA A 484 6.35 23.05 -25.07
CA ALA A 484 6.62 24.47 -25.17
C ALA A 484 7.35 25.02 -23.94
N THR A 485 7.04 24.49 -22.76
CA THR A 485 7.67 24.90 -21.49
C THR A 485 8.83 23.99 -21.08
N GLU A 486 8.95 22.81 -21.68
CA GLU A 486 9.90 21.75 -21.34
C GLU A 486 9.76 21.26 -19.88
N LEU A 487 8.56 21.40 -19.33
CA LEU A 487 8.22 20.90 -18.01
C LEU A 487 7.46 19.58 -18.11
N GLN A 488 7.66 18.75 -17.09
CA GLN A 488 6.93 17.51 -16.92
C GLN A 488 5.87 17.67 -15.82
N TYR A 489 4.64 17.26 -16.11
CA TYR A 489 3.54 17.32 -15.15
C TYR A 489 3.36 15.97 -14.46
N LEU A 490 3.51 15.98 -13.14
CA LEU A 490 3.41 14.79 -12.29
C LEU A 490 2.23 14.93 -11.34
N ARG A 491 1.08 15.41 -11.81
CA ARG A 491 -0.16 15.60 -11.03
C ARG A 491 -0.04 16.64 -9.92
N ALA A 492 0.54 16.31 -8.76
CA ALA A 492 0.64 17.25 -7.65
C ALA A 492 1.60 18.41 -7.96
N ARG A 493 2.65 18.16 -8.77
CA ARG A 493 3.70 19.14 -9.04
C ARG A 493 4.20 19.09 -10.49
N TRP A 494 4.86 20.18 -10.87
CA TRP A 494 5.61 20.30 -12.12
C TRP A 494 7.10 20.10 -11.84
N TYR A 495 7.72 19.22 -12.61
CA TYR A 495 9.14 18.91 -12.60
C TYR A 495 9.84 19.62 -13.75
N ASP A 496 10.99 20.20 -13.46
CA ASP A 496 11.89 20.82 -14.45
C ASP A 496 13.16 19.95 -14.59
N PRO A 497 13.27 19.17 -15.68
CA PRO A 497 14.43 18.33 -15.96
C PRO A 497 15.74 19.10 -16.15
N SER A 498 15.69 20.35 -16.62
CA SER A 498 16.91 21.14 -16.88
C SER A 498 17.69 21.43 -15.59
N ILE A 499 16.96 21.55 -14.49
CA ILE A 499 17.50 21.79 -13.14
C ILE A 499 17.35 20.59 -12.19
N GLY A 500 16.67 19.52 -12.61
CA GLY A 500 16.54 18.27 -11.87
C GLY A 500 15.74 18.42 -10.57
N ARG A 501 14.68 19.24 -10.56
CA ARG A 501 13.85 19.48 -9.36
C ARG A 501 12.43 19.91 -9.66
N PHE A 502 11.58 19.84 -8.64
CA PHE A 502 10.23 20.37 -8.68
C PHE A 502 10.21 21.91 -8.58
N LEU A 503 9.22 22.53 -9.23
CA LEU A 503 9.00 23.98 -9.18
C LEU A 503 8.33 24.44 -7.88
N THR A 504 7.66 23.54 -7.16
CA THR A 504 6.92 23.84 -5.93
C THR A 504 7.31 22.90 -4.80
N GLU A 505 7.14 23.37 -3.57
CA GLU A 505 7.32 22.58 -2.36
C GLU A 505 6.37 21.37 -2.37
N ASP A 506 6.88 20.22 -1.93
CA ASP A 506 6.09 19.02 -1.70
C ASP A 506 5.01 19.26 -0.66
N THR A 507 3.85 18.64 -0.86
CA THR A 507 2.79 18.60 0.16
C THR A 507 3.04 17.48 1.18
N TYR A 508 3.82 16.47 0.81
CA TYR A 508 4.36 15.47 1.70
C TYR A 508 5.60 16.00 2.42
N GLU A 509 5.55 16.13 3.75
CA GLU A 509 6.65 16.73 4.53
C GLU A 509 7.86 15.80 4.74
N GLY A 510 7.81 14.57 4.22
CA GLY A 510 8.84 13.55 4.39
C GLY A 510 8.75 12.77 5.70
N GLU A 511 9.74 11.93 5.94
CA GLU A 511 9.80 10.95 7.02
C GLU A 511 10.93 11.25 7.99
N ILE A 512 10.62 11.26 9.29
CA ILE A 512 11.62 11.56 10.33
C ILE A 512 12.77 10.54 10.38
N HIS A 513 12.57 9.34 9.86
CA HIS A 513 13.59 8.28 9.81
C HIS A 513 14.37 8.26 8.47
N ASN A 514 13.99 9.11 7.51
CA ASN A 514 14.65 9.24 6.22
C ASN A 514 14.87 10.73 5.88
N PRO A 515 15.95 11.36 6.40
CA PRO A 515 16.20 12.79 6.20
C PRO A 515 16.25 13.27 4.75
N LEU A 516 16.62 12.41 3.79
CA LEU A 516 16.61 12.76 2.35
C LEU A 516 15.22 13.16 1.85
N SER A 517 14.16 12.58 2.42
CA SER A 517 12.77 12.92 2.08
C SER A 517 12.31 14.28 2.60
N LEU A 518 13.08 14.92 3.50
CA LEU A 518 12.75 16.24 4.05
C LEU A 518 13.16 17.40 3.13
N ASN A 519 13.85 17.10 2.02
CA ASN A 519 14.01 18.07 0.95
C ASN A 519 12.78 18.02 0.05
N LEU A 520 11.95 19.05 0.15
CA LEU A 520 10.63 19.12 -0.47
C LEU A 520 10.66 19.55 -1.96
N TYR A 521 11.84 19.61 -2.58
CA TYR A 521 12.01 19.99 -3.99
C TYR A 521 12.77 18.96 -4.81
N THR A 522 13.42 17.98 -4.18
CA THR A 522 14.23 16.99 -4.91
C THR A 522 13.34 16.13 -5.78
N TYR A 523 13.77 15.93 -7.03
CA TYR A 523 13.21 14.87 -7.85
C TYR A 523 13.87 13.56 -7.44
N VAL A 524 13.05 12.58 -7.07
CA VAL A 524 13.43 11.18 -6.86
C VAL A 524 14.70 10.94 -6.04
N ALA A 525 14.83 11.69 -4.93
CA ALA A 525 15.98 11.64 -4.04
C ALA A 525 17.35 11.80 -4.76
N ASN A 526 17.38 12.52 -5.89
CA ASN A 526 18.55 12.69 -6.75
C ASN A 526 19.11 11.37 -7.33
N ASN A 527 18.26 10.36 -7.57
CA ASN A 527 18.63 9.14 -8.28
C ASN A 527 17.62 8.80 -9.38
N PRO A 528 17.67 9.53 -10.51
CA PRO A 528 16.68 9.44 -11.59
C PRO A 528 16.85 8.23 -12.53
N LEU A 529 17.79 7.33 -12.23
CA LEU A 529 18.02 6.12 -13.03
C LEU A 529 17.16 4.95 -12.57
N ILE A 530 16.84 4.87 -11.28
CA ILE A 530 16.10 3.76 -10.67
C ILE A 530 14.75 4.19 -10.09
N TYR A 531 14.46 5.49 -10.10
CA TYR A 531 13.27 6.06 -9.51
C TYR A 531 12.51 6.97 -10.46
N VAL A 532 11.19 6.85 -10.39
CA VAL A 532 10.22 7.76 -11.01
C VAL A 532 9.33 8.36 -9.94
N ASP A 533 8.76 9.55 -10.15
CA ASP A 533 7.72 10.09 -9.27
C ASP A 533 6.35 10.04 -9.97
N PRO A 534 5.53 9.00 -9.70
CA PRO A 534 4.23 8.84 -10.32
C PRO A 534 3.14 9.66 -9.59
N SER A 535 3.44 10.64 -8.75
CA SER A 535 2.37 11.41 -8.07
C SER A 535 2.71 12.89 -7.91
N GLY A 536 3.97 13.24 -8.10
CA GLY A 536 4.55 14.51 -7.75
C GLY A 536 4.66 14.68 -6.24
N ASN A 537 4.61 13.66 -5.38
CA ASN A 537 4.86 13.78 -3.93
C ASN A 537 5.83 12.74 -3.39
N MET A 538 6.01 11.61 -4.09
CA MET A 538 6.86 10.54 -3.62
C MET A 538 7.34 9.69 -4.78
N TRP A 539 8.63 9.37 -4.72
CA TRP A 539 9.30 8.54 -5.70
C TRP A 539 9.09 7.05 -5.45
N ALA A 540 9.18 6.28 -6.53
CA ALA A 540 8.94 4.85 -6.59
C ALA A 540 10.06 4.17 -7.37
N TRP A 541 10.48 2.97 -6.93
CA TRP A 541 11.40 2.10 -7.67
C TRP A 541 10.82 1.74 -9.05
N VAL A 542 11.64 1.74 -10.10
CA VAL A 542 11.26 1.39 -11.47
C VAL A 542 10.78 -0.07 -11.60
N ASP A 543 11.50 -1.04 -11.02
CA ASP A 543 11.01 -2.44 -10.90
C ASP A 543 9.86 -2.58 -9.90
N GLY A 544 9.76 -1.60 -9.00
CA GLY A 544 8.64 -1.40 -8.11
C GLY A 544 7.42 -0.88 -8.84
N ALA A 545 7.54 -0.20 -9.98
CA ALA A 545 6.42 0.36 -10.73
C ALA A 545 5.39 -0.75 -10.95
N TRP A 546 5.81 -1.89 -11.49
CA TRP A 546 4.96 -3.04 -11.80
C TRP A 546 4.31 -3.78 -10.62
N LYS A 547 4.87 -3.65 -9.39
CA LYS A 547 4.19 -4.09 -8.15
C LYS A 547 3.36 -2.97 -7.53
N ILE A 548 3.76 -1.71 -7.73
CA ILE A 548 3.06 -0.50 -7.29
C ILE A 548 1.76 -0.30 -8.07
N ILE A 549 1.54 -0.97 -9.20
CA ILE A 549 0.19 -0.92 -9.80
C ILE A 549 -0.75 -2.02 -9.27
N LYS A 550 -0.27 -2.99 -8.49
CA LYS A 550 -1.16 -3.64 -7.50
C LYS A 550 -1.48 -2.71 -6.32
N GLY A 551 -0.69 -1.66 -6.14
CA GLY A 551 -0.84 -0.60 -5.15
C GLY A 551 -1.18 0.75 -5.77
N GLY A 552 -1.97 0.80 -6.85
CA GLY A 552 -2.65 2.03 -7.30
C GLY A 552 -3.68 2.55 -6.28
N ALA A 553 -3.49 2.22 -5.00
CA ALA A 553 -4.38 2.33 -3.87
C ALA A 553 -3.65 2.76 -2.57
N ASP A 554 -2.31 2.80 -2.51
CA ASP A 554 -1.61 3.29 -1.29
C ASP A 554 -1.22 4.77 -1.36
N PHE A 555 -1.49 5.44 -2.48
CA PHE A 555 -0.98 6.79 -2.75
C PHE A 555 -2.03 7.77 -3.24
N LEU A 556 -3.23 7.75 -2.66
CA LEU A 556 -4.25 8.78 -2.91
C LEU A 556 -5.09 9.02 -1.64
N PHE A 557 -4.68 10.06 -0.90
CA PHE A 557 -5.54 11.12 -0.39
C PHE A 557 -6.39 10.90 0.90
N LEU A 558 -6.25 11.82 1.87
CA LEU A 558 -6.81 11.76 3.25
C LEU A 558 -8.10 12.60 3.38
N ASP A 559 -9.29 11.98 3.42
CA ASP A 559 -10.51 12.55 4.01
C ASP A 559 -10.82 11.69 5.23
N ASP A 560 -10.75 12.34 6.38
CA ASP A 560 -11.04 11.87 7.74
C ASP A 560 -10.31 10.60 8.26
N VAL A 561 -9.87 10.69 9.51
CA VAL A 561 -9.12 9.63 10.21
C VAL A 561 -10.03 8.47 10.63
N ASN A 562 -11.35 8.56 10.45
CA ASN A 562 -12.27 7.44 10.59
C ASN A 562 -12.52 6.67 9.29
N THR A 563 -12.29 7.29 8.12
CA THR A 563 -12.46 6.66 6.79
C THR A 563 -11.32 5.72 6.42
N ILE A 564 -10.19 5.81 7.15
CA ILE A 564 -9.10 4.83 7.14
C ILE A 564 -9.57 3.47 7.68
N PHE A 565 -10.68 3.43 8.44
CA PHE A 565 -11.14 2.23 9.13
C PHE A 565 -12.57 1.79 8.78
N ASP A 566 -13.25 2.53 7.89
CA ASP A 566 -14.60 2.17 7.41
C ASP A 566 -14.54 1.40 6.08
N SER A 567 -15.03 0.16 6.13
CA SER A 567 -15.12 -0.76 4.99
C SER A 567 -16.24 -0.41 4.01
N GLU A 568 -17.15 0.53 4.34
CA GLU A 568 -18.34 0.81 3.53
C GLU A 568 -18.31 2.14 2.74
N SER A 569 -17.29 2.99 2.89
CA SER A 569 -17.16 4.24 2.11
C SER A 569 -16.58 4.00 0.70
N SER A 570 -16.98 4.78 -0.32
CA SER A 570 -16.40 4.59 -1.66
C SER A 570 -14.95 5.05 -1.71
N TRP A 571 -14.21 4.32 -2.52
CA TRP A 571 -12.89 4.64 -3.02
C TRP A 571 -12.75 6.05 -3.67
N LEU A 572 -13.84 6.73 -4.06
CA LEU A 572 -13.84 8.13 -4.52
C LEU A 572 -14.00 9.15 -3.39
N ASP A 573 -14.61 8.79 -2.25
CA ASP A 573 -14.61 9.65 -1.03
C ASP A 573 -13.26 9.60 -0.36
N LYS A 574 -12.67 8.40 -0.39
CA LYS A 574 -11.27 8.18 -0.07
C LYS A 574 -10.36 8.92 -1.06
N GLY A 575 -10.84 9.24 -2.27
CA GLY A 575 -10.09 9.93 -3.32
C GLY A 575 -10.27 11.47 -3.39
N ALA A 576 -11.35 12.05 -2.85
CA ALA A 576 -11.68 13.48 -3.02
C ALA A 576 -10.87 14.46 -2.13
N ALA A 577 -10.01 13.93 -1.28
CA ALA A 577 -9.70 14.59 -0.03
C ALA A 577 -8.40 15.39 0.02
N ALA A 578 -7.36 14.90 -0.66
CA ALA A 578 -6.04 15.52 -0.62
C ALA A 578 -5.70 16.32 -1.87
N PHE A 579 -6.76 16.76 -2.55
CA PHE A 579 -6.70 17.94 -3.40
C PHE A 579 -7.03 19.23 -2.63
N SER A 580 -7.36 19.10 -1.34
CA SER A 580 -7.22 20.19 -0.38
C SER A 580 -5.85 20.16 0.29
N LEU A 581 -4.94 20.99 -0.19
CA LEU A 581 -3.87 21.65 0.55
C LEU A 581 -3.92 21.48 2.09
N LEU A 582 -3.42 20.37 2.65
CA LEU A 582 -3.26 20.18 4.10
C LEU A 582 -1.86 19.64 4.47
N PRO A 583 -0.93 20.50 4.90
CA PRO A 583 0.20 20.09 5.71
C PRO A 583 -0.30 19.71 7.11
N ALA A 584 -0.07 18.45 7.47
CA ALA A 584 -0.02 17.89 8.83
C ALA A 584 -1.20 18.13 9.81
N GLY A 585 -1.74 17.02 10.33
CA GLY A 585 -2.68 17.01 11.46
C GLY A 585 -2.59 15.81 12.41
N LYS A 586 -1.89 14.74 12.05
CA LYS A 586 -1.48 13.70 13.00
C LYS A 586 -0.02 13.33 12.78
N ILE A 587 0.84 13.86 13.63
CA ILE A 587 2.10 13.19 13.92
C ILE A 587 1.70 11.92 14.66
N LEU A 588 1.90 10.78 14.01
CA LEU A 588 1.88 9.49 14.68
C LEU A 588 2.83 9.59 15.88
N LYS A 589 2.31 9.45 17.11
CA LYS A 589 3.14 9.38 18.32
C LYS A 589 4.31 8.43 18.05
N ALA A 590 5.52 8.96 18.19
CA ALA A 590 6.78 8.36 17.74
C ALA A 590 7.20 7.04 18.44
N GLY A 591 6.29 6.37 19.16
CA GLY A 591 6.47 5.04 19.75
C GLY A 591 5.82 3.89 18.96
N LYS A 592 5.33 4.12 17.74
CA LYS A 592 4.74 3.08 16.87
C LYS A 592 5.40 2.93 15.48
N VAL A 593 6.42 3.74 15.19
CA VAL A 593 7.10 3.76 13.88
C VAL A 593 8.01 2.54 13.66
N VAL A 594 8.43 1.84 14.73
CA VAL A 594 9.29 0.64 14.63
C VAL A 594 8.62 -0.53 13.91
N LYS A 595 7.30 -0.50 13.64
CA LYS A 595 6.60 -1.56 12.89
C LYS A 595 6.28 -1.24 11.42
N MET A 596 6.55 -0.04 10.92
CA MET A 596 6.19 0.30 9.53
C MET A 596 7.32 0.07 8.52
N VAL A 597 8.58 -0.05 8.97
CA VAL A 597 9.72 -0.24 8.06
C VAL A 597 9.98 -1.72 7.72
N ASP A 598 9.33 -2.67 8.40
CA ASP A 598 9.51 -4.12 8.16
C ASP A 598 8.26 -4.84 7.65
N THR A 599 7.20 -4.12 7.28
CA THR A 599 5.91 -4.73 6.88
C THR A 599 5.55 -4.46 5.42
N ALA A 600 6.52 -4.63 4.52
CA ALA A 600 6.29 -4.80 3.09
C ALA A 600 6.48 -6.27 2.70
N LEU A 601 5.85 -7.18 3.45
CA LEU A 601 5.57 -8.59 3.13
C LEU A 601 4.95 -9.25 4.38
N ASP A 602 3.75 -8.80 4.80
CA ASP A 602 2.93 -9.61 5.70
C ASP A 602 1.46 -9.18 5.61
N THR A 603 0.65 -9.97 4.92
CA THR A 603 -0.81 -9.81 4.88
C THR A 603 -1.42 -10.25 6.20
N LYS A 604 -1.31 -9.43 7.25
CA LYS A 604 -2.13 -9.54 8.49
C LYS A 604 -1.91 -8.34 9.44
N LYS A 605 -2.61 -7.22 9.20
CA LYS A 605 -3.11 -6.31 10.27
C LYS A 605 -3.94 -5.14 9.72
N ALA A 606 -5.24 -5.38 9.58
CA ALA A 606 -6.25 -4.34 9.69
C ALA A 606 -7.45 -4.93 10.44
N THR A 607 -7.73 -4.47 11.66
CA THR A 607 -9.06 -4.64 12.29
C THR A 607 -9.22 -3.68 13.47
N LYS A 608 -10.44 -3.13 13.56
CA LYS A 608 -11.00 -2.07 14.43
C LYS A 608 -10.94 -0.70 13.73
N THR A 609 -12.03 -0.08 13.26
CA THR A 609 -13.48 -0.12 13.56
C THR A 609 -14.24 0.47 12.36
N ASN A 610 -15.22 -0.20 11.74
CA ASN A 610 -16.66 0.03 12.00
C ASN A 610 -17.54 -1.15 11.52
N LYS A 611 -18.74 -1.25 12.09
CA LYS A 611 -19.69 -2.38 12.00
C LYS A 611 -20.60 -2.27 10.77
N ALA A 612 -20.95 -3.46 10.24
CA ALA A 612 -21.64 -3.75 8.98
C ALA A 612 -20.67 -3.59 7.79
N ALA A 613 -20.37 -4.57 6.93
CA ALA A 613 -21.06 -5.77 6.50
C ALA A 613 -20.13 -7.02 6.37
N THR A 614 -20.77 -8.18 6.26
CA THR A 614 -20.24 -9.50 5.84
C THR A 614 -19.19 -10.21 6.73
N LYS A 615 -19.70 -11.11 7.60
CA LYS A 615 -18.96 -12.17 8.31
C LYS A 615 -18.20 -13.10 7.34
N ALA A 616 -16.88 -13.20 7.50
CA ALA A 616 -15.95 -14.34 7.34
C ALA A 616 -14.54 -13.76 7.09
N LYS A 617 -13.42 -14.05 7.76
CA LYS A 617 -12.96 -15.21 8.54
C LYS A 617 -12.02 -14.74 9.67
N ALA A 618 -12.32 -15.13 10.89
CA ALA A 618 -11.34 -15.34 11.96
C ALA A 618 -11.87 -16.52 12.80
N GLY A 619 -12.08 -17.66 12.14
CA GLY A 619 -12.39 -18.92 12.83
C GLY A 619 -11.09 -19.58 13.23
N CYS A 620 -11.05 -20.29 14.37
CA CYS A 620 -9.88 -21.11 14.70
C CYS A 620 -9.59 -22.09 13.56
N ASN A 621 -8.31 -22.41 13.37
CA ASN A 621 -7.93 -23.52 12.52
C ASN A 621 -8.53 -24.82 13.05
N CYS A 622 -9.09 -25.66 12.19
CA CYS A 622 -9.79 -26.87 12.60
C CYS A 622 -9.60 -28.00 11.60
N PHE A 623 -9.94 -29.22 12.01
CA PHE A 623 -10.09 -30.39 11.15
C PHE A 623 -11.53 -30.89 11.15
N THR A 624 -11.92 -31.66 10.13
CA THR A 624 -13.22 -32.34 10.12
C THR A 624 -13.23 -33.57 11.04
N ALA A 625 -14.43 -34.07 11.37
CA ALA A 625 -14.60 -35.29 12.16
C ALA A 625 -13.88 -36.49 11.54
N GLY A 626 -13.38 -37.41 12.37
CA GLY A 626 -12.64 -38.59 11.95
C GLY A 626 -11.14 -38.37 11.75
N THR A 627 -10.65 -37.12 11.86
CA THR A 627 -9.21 -36.85 11.88
C THR A 627 -8.59 -37.45 13.13
N LYS A 628 -7.63 -38.38 12.97
CA LYS A 628 -6.93 -39.00 14.11
C LYS A 628 -5.94 -38.05 14.76
N VAL A 629 -5.82 -38.12 16.07
CA VAL A 629 -4.85 -37.40 16.91
C VAL A 629 -4.08 -38.43 17.72
N LEU A 630 -2.75 -38.29 17.78
CA LEU A 630 -1.89 -39.17 18.58
C LEU A 630 -1.97 -38.80 20.07
N THR A 631 -2.41 -39.73 20.91
CA THR A 631 -2.53 -39.56 22.37
C THR A 631 -1.70 -40.61 23.12
N ASP A 632 -1.52 -40.44 24.43
CA ASP A 632 -0.80 -41.41 25.28
C ASP A 632 -1.55 -42.74 25.44
N GLU A 633 -2.84 -42.78 25.09
CA GLU A 633 -3.68 -43.96 25.06
C GLU A 633 -3.88 -44.53 23.65
N GLY A 634 -3.17 -44.00 22.64
CA GLY A 634 -3.26 -44.38 21.23
C GLY A 634 -3.97 -43.35 20.36
N GLU A 635 -4.44 -43.75 19.18
CA GLU A 635 -5.12 -42.84 18.24
C GLU A 635 -6.57 -42.58 18.65
N LYS A 636 -6.94 -41.30 18.72
CA LYS A 636 -8.32 -40.86 19.04
C LYS A 636 -8.83 -39.92 17.95
N ASN A 637 -10.12 -39.98 17.62
CA ASN A 637 -10.68 -39.01 16.67
C ASN A 637 -10.72 -37.62 17.32
N ILE A 638 -10.53 -36.58 16.52
CA ILE A 638 -10.47 -35.20 17.02
C ILE A 638 -11.77 -34.74 17.71
N GLU A 639 -12.92 -35.26 17.31
CA GLU A 639 -14.22 -34.99 17.93
C GLU A 639 -14.40 -35.65 19.31
N ASP A 640 -13.61 -36.70 19.59
CA ASP A 640 -13.66 -37.48 20.82
C ASP A 640 -12.65 -36.97 21.87
N ILE A 641 -11.73 -36.09 21.49
CA ILE A 641 -10.74 -35.48 22.40
C ILE A 641 -11.46 -34.71 23.52
N GLN A 642 -11.00 -34.91 24.75
CA GLN A 642 -11.52 -34.29 25.97
C GLN A 642 -10.45 -33.45 26.66
N VAL A 643 -10.88 -32.46 27.45
CA VAL A 643 -9.97 -31.71 28.34
C VAL A 643 -9.39 -32.69 29.36
N GLY A 644 -8.07 -32.72 29.50
CA GLY A 644 -7.34 -33.68 30.32
C GLY A 644 -6.69 -34.83 29.54
N ASP A 645 -7.11 -35.09 28.30
CA ASP A 645 -6.41 -36.04 27.42
C ASP A 645 -4.97 -35.54 27.17
N LYS A 646 -3.99 -36.43 26.98
CA LYS A 646 -2.63 -36.01 26.61
C LYS A 646 -2.33 -36.34 25.16
N VAL A 647 -1.96 -35.33 24.39
CA VAL A 647 -1.62 -35.45 22.98
C VAL A 647 -0.12 -35.39 22.78
N LEU A 648 0.40 -36.12 21.79
CA LEU A 648 1.80 -36.05 21.40
C LEU A 648 2.08 -34.67 20.78
N SER A 649 3.09 -33.98 21.31
CA SER A 649 3.42 -32.61 20.95
C SER A 649 4.92 -32.35 21.01
N LYS A 650 5.34 -31.25 20.37
CA LYS A 650 6.74 -30.80 20.30
C LYS A 650 6.81 -29.27 20.36
N ASP A 651 7.86 -28.72 20.95
CA ASP A 651 8.05 -27.27 21.04
C ASP A 651 8.15 -26.63 19.64
N GLU A 652 7.23 -25.72 19.32
CA GLU A 652 7.21 -24.99 18.05
C GLU A 652 8.44 -24.11 17.82
N ASN A 653 9.14 -23.71 18.88
CA ASN A 653 10.33 -22.86 18.82
C ASN A 653 11.63 -23.67 18.73
N ASN A 654 11.55 -24.99 18.87
CA ASN A 654 12.68 -25.89 18.73
C ASN A 654 12.32 -27.12 17.88
N PRO A 655 12.43 -27.03 16.55
CA PRO A 655 12.14 -28.13 15.63
C PRO A 655 13.02 -29.37 15.80
N ASN A 656 14.07 -29.32 16.62
CA ASN A 656 14.89 -30.47 16.99
C ASN A 656 14.62 -30.96 18.43
N GLY A 657 13.59 -30.44 19.10
CA GLY A 657 13.20 -30.80 20.46
C GLY A 657 12.64 -32.20 20.60
N GLU A 658 12.63 -32.72 21.84
CA GLU A 658 12.04 -34.04 22.15
C GLU A 658 10.51 -34.00 22.10
N LEU A 659 9.92 -35.11 21.66
CA LEU A 659 8.46 -35.32 21.71
C LEU A 659 8.00 -35.55 23.15
N ALA A 660 6.89 -34.92 23.54
CA ALA A 660 6.27 -35.14 24.84
C ALA A 660 4.74 -35.16 24.75
N TYR A 661 4.11 -35.93 25.64
CA TYR A 661 2.66 -35.93 25.80
C TYR A 661 2.22 -34.76 26.69
N LYS A 662 1.36 -33.89 26.16
CA LYS A 662 0.90 -32.67 26.81
C LYS A 662 -0.62 -32.63 26.94
N GLU A 663 -1.09 -32.11 28.07
CA GLU A 663 -2.51 -32.09 28.41
C GLU A 663 -3.32 -31.14 27.52
N VAL A 664 -4.48 -31.59 27.06
CA VAL A 664 -5.47 -30.79 26.35
C VAL A 664 -6.19 -29.89 27.36
N THR A 665 -6.10 -28.58 27.16
CA THR A 665 -6.58 -27.57 28.12
C THR A 665 -7.93 -26.98 27.75
N SER A 666 -8.37 -27.07 26.50
CA SER A 666 -9.68 -26.59 26.01
C SER A 666 -10.04 -27.23 24.67
N LEU A 667 -11.34 -27.35 24.39
CA LEU A 667 -11.87 -27.87 23.12
C LEU A 667 -12.54 -26.77 22.31
N TYR A 668 -12.50 -26.89 20.99
CA TYR A 668 -13.09 -25.97 20.04
C TYR A 668 -13.90 -26.73 18.97
N ARG A 669 -15.09 -26.22 18.67
CA ARG A 669 -15.99 -26.75 17.64
C ARG A 669 -16.61 -25.60 16.85
N ASN A 670 -16.69 -25.72 15.53
CA ASN A 670 -17.27 -24.70 14.66
C ASN A 670 -17.98 -25.33 13.45
N GLN A 671 -18.75 -24.55 12.70
CA GLN A 671 -19.34 -24.97 11.41
C GLN A 671 -18.58 -24.31 10.26
N ARG A 672 -18.24 -25.07 9.22
CA ARG A 672 -17.61 -24.58 7.99
C ARG A 672 -18.29 -25.16 6.75
N ASN A 673 -18.46 -24.32 5.73
CA ASN A 673 -18.97 -24.73 4.41
C ASN A 673 -17.86 -24.73 3.34
N ASP A 674 -16.60 -24.60 3.76
CA ASP A 674 -15.40 -24.69 2.93
C ASP A 674 -14.32 -25.49 3.67
N ILE A 675 -13.71 -26.46 2.98
CA ILE A 675 -12.61 -27.29 3.50
C ILE A 675 -11.55 -27.49 2.42
N ILE A 676 -10.35 -27.85 2.84
CA ILE A 676 -9.24 -28.24 1.98
C ILE A 676 -8.96 -29.73 2.20
N LYS A 677 -8.87 -30.51 1.11
CA LYS A 677 -8.40 -31.89 1.15
C LYS A 677 -6.96 -31.95 0.65
N LEU A 678 -6.05 -32.37 1.53
CA LEU A 678 -4.64 -32.61 1.22
C LEU A 678 -4.43 -34.12 1.02
N HIS A 679 -4.04 -34.52 -0.18
CA HIS A 679 -3.72 -35.92 -0.48
C HIS A 679 -2.23 -36.15 -0.24
N VAL A 680 -1.90 -36.90 0.81
CA VAL A 680 -0.52 -37.23 1.21
C VAL A 680 -0.36 -38.74 1.26
N GLY A 681 0.42 -39.28 0.32
CA GLY A 681 0.52 -40.74 0.15
C GLY A 681 -0.84 -41.40 -0.15
N LYS A 682 -1.29 -42.32 0.72
CA LYS A 682 -2.60 -42.98 0.63
C LYS A 682 -3.69 -42.33 1.49
N GLN A 683 -3.39 -41.22 2.15
CA GLN A 683 -4.30 -40.57 3.10
C GLN A 683 -4.78 -39.22 2.59
N VAL A 684 -5.92 -38.78 3.13
CA VAL A 684 -6.54 -37.49 2.84
C VAL A 684 -6.74 -36.75 4.15
N ILE A 685 -6.17 -35.55 4.26
CA ILE A 685 -6.34 -34.67 5.41
C ILE A 685 -7.37 -33.61 5.04
N GLU A 686 -8.47 -33.55 5.79
CA GLU A 686 -9.55 -32.58 5.57
C GLU A 686 -9.51 -31.48 6.65
N THR A 687 -9.10 -30.28 6.25
CA THR A 687 -8.75 -29.18 7.15
C THR A 687 -9.35 -27.84 6.72
N THR A 688 -9.36 -26.86 7.62
CA THR A 688 -9.70 -25.47 7.27
C THR A 688 -8.52 -24.76 6.64
N ASP A 689 -8.81 -23.74 5.83
CA ASP A 689 -7.83 -22.91 5.12
C ASP A 689 -6.67 -22.42 5.98
N ASN A 690 -6.96 -21.98 7.20
CA ASN A 690 -5.97 -21.38 8.08
C ASN A 690 -5.20 -22.37 8.99
N HIS A 691 -5.24 -23.68 8.74
CA HIS A 691 -4.52 -24.64 9.59
C HIS A 691 -3.05 -24.76 9.19
N PRO A 692 -2.09 -24.45 10.08
CA PRO A 692 -0.67 -24.54 9.76
C PRO A 692 -0.12 -25.97 9.86
N PHE A 693 0.68 -26.35 8.86
CA PHE A 693 1.46 -27.58 8.78
C PHE A 693 2.94 -27.26 8.72
N TRP A 694 3.78 -28.11 9.32
CA TRP A 694 5.23 -27.95 9.20
C TRP A 694 5.74 -28.55 7.89
N VAL A 695 6.41 -27.73 7.08
CA VAL A 695 6.91 -28.08 5.76
C VAL A 695 8.43 -28.00 5.72
N GLU A 696 9.08 -29.07 5.25
CA GLU A 696 10.54 -29.13 5.10
C GLU A 696 11.07 -27.94 4.28
N GLY A 697 11.99 -27.17 4.86
CA GLY A 697 12.60 -26.00 4.21
C GLY A 697 11.72 -24.74 4.16
N LYS A 698 10.47 -24.78 4.66
CA LYS A 698 9.56 -23.63 4.68
C LYS A 698 9.00 -23.30 6.07
N GLY A 699 9.04 -24.22 7.04
CA GLY A 699 8.49 -24.02 8.38
C GLY A 699 6.97 -24.14 8.41
N TRP A 700 6.28 -23.39 9.28
CA TRP A 700 4.82 -23.39 9.37
C TRP A 700 4.16 -22.72 8.15
N VAL A 701 3.40 -23.48 7.38
CA VAL A 701 2.66 -23.02 6.19
C VAL A 701 1.18 -23.32 6.37
N PHE A 702 0.30 -22.36 6.07
CA PHE A 702 -1.15 -22.58 6.17
C PHE A 702 -1.65 -23.54 5.09
N ALA A 703 -2.74 -24.25 5.38
CA ALA A 703 -3.31 -25.25 4.49
C ALA A 703 -3.69 -24.70 3.10
N ASP A 704 -4.11 -23.43 3.02
CA ASP A 704 -4.41 -22.74 1.76
C ASP A 704 -3.18 -22.27 0.98
N GLU A 705 -2.00 -22.31 1.60
CA GLU A 705 -0.70 -21.98 1.03
C GLU A 705 0.13 -23.24 0.70
N LEU A 706 -0.39 -24.44 0.97
CA LEU A 706 0.26 -25.71 0.62
C LEU A 706 0.11 -26.03 -0.87
N HIS A 707 1.21 -26.48 -1.47
CA HIS A 707 1.29 -26.82 -2.89
C HIS A 707 1.62 -28.31 -3.11
N VAL A 708 1.28 -28.83 -4.28
CA VAL A 708 1.73 -30.15 -4.72
C VAL A 708 3.25 -30.19 -4.74
N GLY A 709 3.86 -31.20 -4.12
CA GLY A 709 5.30 -31.32 -3.96
C GLY A 709 5.83 -30.86 -2.59
N ASP A 710 5.03 -30.15 -1.78
CA ASP A 710 5.42 -29.80 -0.41
C ASP A 710 5.55 -31.06 0.45
N LYS A 711 6.55 -31.05 1.33
CA LYS A 711 6.93 -32.20 2.16
C LYS A 711 6.58 -31.93 3.62
N LEU A 712 5.54 -32.60 4.11
CA LEU A 712 5.07 -32.49 5.49
C LEU A 712 5.87 -33.40 6.41
N GLU A 713 6.33 -32.88 7.55
CA GLU A 713 7.11 -33.65 8.53
C GLU A 713 6.20 -34.54 9.39
N LYS A 714 6.63 -35.79 9.60
CA LYS A 714 5.98 -36.75 10.49
C LYS A 714 6.62 -36.78 11.88
N ALA A 715 5.92 -37.38 12.85
CA ALA A 715 6.41 -37.63 14.20
C ALA A 715 7.72 -38.44 14.27
N ASP A 716 7.96 -39.32 13.28
CA ASP A 716 9.21 -40.10 13.19
C ASP A 716 10.39 -39.34 12.53
N GLY A 717 10.19 -38.07 12.17
CA GLY A 717 11.19 -37.21 11.52
C GLY A 717 11.35 -37.43 10.01
N SER A 718 10.56 -38.31 9.38
CA SER A 718 10.53 -38.46 7.92
C SER A 718 9.37 -37.70 7.27
N ASN A 719 9.44 -37.47 5.95
CA ASN A 719 8.53 -36.54 5.25
C ASN A 719 7.54 -37.22 4.30
N LEU A 720 6.40 -36.57 4.08
CA LEU A 720 5.36 -36.97 3.13
C LEU A 720 5.10 -35.89 2.10
N THR A 721 5.15 -36.25 0.83
CA THR A 721 4.89 -35.30 -0.27
C THR A 721 3.39 -35.16 -0.53
N ILE A 722 2.90 -33.92 -0.61
CA ILE A 722 1.55 -33.60 -1.06
C ILE A 722 1.42 -33.94 -2.54
N ALA A 723 0.53 -34.87 -2.87
CA ALA A 723 0.26 -35.32 -4.23
C ALA A 723 -0.86 -34.51 -4.91
N LYS A 724 -1.80 -33.97 -4.12
CA LYS A 724 -2.93 -33.17 -4.61
C LYS A 724 -3.50 -32.29 -3.49
N VAL A 725 -3.97 -31.09 -3.85
CA VAL A 725 -4.71 -30.19 -2.97
C VAL A 725 -6.05 -29.88 -3.62
N GLU A 726 -7.15 -30.04 -2.88
CA GLU A 726 -8.51 -29.74 -3.36
C GLU A 726 -9.22 -28.74 -2.44
N PHE A 727 -9.63 -27.60 -2.99
CA PHE A 727 -10.44 -26.61 -2.29
C PHE A 727 -11.92 -26.92 -2.54
N ILE A 728 -12.64 -27.33 -1.51
CA ILE A 728 -14.01 -27.80 -1.64
C ILE A 728 -14.95 -26.83 -0.91
N LYS A 729 -15.91 -26.30 -1.66
CA LYS A 729 -17.08 -25.62 -1.09
C LYS A 729 -18.20 -26.65 -0.94
N LEU A 730 -18.63 -26.88 0.30
CA LEU A 730 -19.66 -27.85 0.65
C LEU A 730 -21.04 -27.25 0.46
N THR A 731 -21.99 -28.05 -0.02
CA THR A 731 -23.40 -27.65 -0.16
C THR A 731 -24.10 -27.51 1.18
N GLU A 732 -23.62 -28.22 2.20
CA GLU A 732 -24.07 -28.11 3.59
C GLU A 732 -22.87 -27.90 4.53
N PRO A 733 -22.98 -27.08 5.59
CA PRO A 733 -21.90 -26.90 6.56
C PRO A 733 -21.59 -28.18 7.33
N VAL A 734 -20.30 -28.43 7.59
CA VAL A 734 -19.80 -29.52 8.44
C VAL A 734 -19.25 -28.99 9.75
N THR A 735 -19.34 -29.81 10.79
CA THR A 735 -18.70 -29.52 12.08
C THR A 735 -17.20 -29.78 11.98
N VAL A 736 -16.40 -28.80 12.40
CA VAL A 736 -14.96 -28.87 12.48
C VAL A 736 -14.49 -28.71 13.93
N TYR A 737 -13.36 -29.33 14.27
CA TYR A 737 -12.87 -29.52 15.63
C TYR A 737 -11.42 -29.05 15.77
N ASN A 738 -11.04 -28.54 16.94
CA ASN A 738 -9.66 -28.26 17.36
C ASN A 738 -9.59 -28.21 18.90
N PHE A 739 -8.41 -28.11 19.48
CA PHE A 739 -8.22 -28.04 20.93
C PHE A 739 -6.89 -27.36 21.28
N THR A 740 -6.75 -26.81 22.49
CA THR A 740 -5.50 -26.21 22.99
C THR A 740 -4.69 -27.21 23.80
N VAL A 741 -3.36 -27.15 23.68
CA VAL A 741 -2.42 -28.04 24.36
C VAL A 741 -1.63 -27.24 25.40
N ALA A 742 -1.34 -27.83 26.55
CA ALA A 742 -0.55 -27.22 27.62
C ALA A 742 0.94 -27.15 27.22
N ASP A 743 1.60 -26.05 27.57
CA ASP A 743 3.03 -25.75 27.33
C ASP A 743 3.47 -25.67 25.86
N TYR A 744 2.79 -26.34 24.93
CA TYR A 744 3.06 -26.33 23.50
C TYR A 744 1.83 -25.94 22.70
N HIS A 745 2.03 -25.36 21.53
CA HIS A 745 0.94 -25.04 20.61
C HIS A 745 0.80 -26.05 19.46
N THR A 746 1.48 -27.20 19.52
CA THR A 746 1.48 -28.19 18.44
C THR A 746 0.87 -29.53 18.84
N TYR A 747 0.47 -30.31 17.85
CA TYR A 747 0.09 -31.72 18.00
C TYR A 747 0.27 -32.46 16.67
N TYR A 748 0.07 -33.77 16.68
CA TYR A 748 0.17 -34.61 15.48
C TYR A 748 -1.19 -35.19 15.07
N VAL A 749 -1.50 -35.09 13.77
CA VAL A 749 -2.75 -35.60 13.19
C VAL A 749 -2.51 -36.70 12.16
N THR A 750 -3.53 -37.51 11.88
CA THR A 750 -3.55 -38.69 10.99
C THR A 750 -2.82 -39.92 11.53
N ASP A 751 -3.13 -41.10 10.97
CA ASP A 751 -2.49 -42.38 11.35
C ASP A 751 -0.98 -42.43 11.05
N ILE A 752 -0.45 -41.43 10.33
CA ILE A 752 0.97 -41.28 10.00
C ILE A 752 1.63 -40.08 10.72
N GLY A 753 0.90 -39.41 11.62
CA GLY A 753 1.42 -38.43 12.56
C GLY A 753 2.07 -37.21 11.91
N VAL A 754 1.28 -36.40 11.19
CA VAL A 754 1.71 -35.14 10.55
C VAL A 754 1.71 -34.00 11.57
N TRP A 755 2.78 -33.20 11.60
CA TRP A 755 2.97 -32.14 12.58
C TRP A 755 2.18 -30.86 12.24
N VAL A 756 1.33 -30.42 13.18
CA VAL A 756 0.41 -29.28 13.00
C VAL A 756 0.41 -28.35 14.20
N HIS A 757 0.07 -27.08 13.98
CA HIS A 757 0.10 -26.03 15.01
C HIS A 757 -1.29 -25.42 15.25
N ASN A 758 -1.57 -25.06 16.49
CA ASN A 758 -2.80 -24.41 16.90
C ASN A 758 -2.65 -22.88 16.85
N THR A 759 -3.51 -22.16 16.14
CA THR A 759 -3.49 -20.70 16.10
C THR A 759 -4.50 -20.12 17.09
N ASN A 760 -4.11 -19.06 17.81
CA ASN A 760 -4.88 -18.46 18.91
C ASN A 760 -6.38 -18.32 18.63
N CYS A 761 -7.18 -19.21 19.21
CA CYS A 761 -8.62 -19.02 19.43
C CYS A 761 -8.81 -17.87 20.41
N ASN A 762 -9.28 -16.71 19.94
CA ASN A 762 -9.36 -15.51 20.75
C ASN A 762 -10.41 -15.67 21.89
N PHE A 763 -9.97 -15.97 23.11
CA PHE A 763 -10.78 -15.91 24.32
C PHE A 763 -10.62 -14.52 24.95
N SER A 764 -11.69 -13.77 25.13
CA SER A 764 -11.69 -12.62 26.06
C SER A 764 -12.86 -12.75 27.02
N ARG A 765 -12.67 -12.42 28.31
CA ARG A 765 -13.57 -11.57 29.14
C ARG A 765 -13.27 -11.66 30.67
N VAL A 766 -12.71 -10.59 31.22
CA VAL A 766 -13.01 -10.05 32.57
C VAL A 766 -13.00 -8.51 32.44
N TRP A 767 -13.94 -7.80 33.07
CA TRP A 767 -14.07 -6.34 33.01
C TRP A 767 -14.07 -5.77 34.43
N ASP A 768 -13.12 -4.89 34.74
CA ASP A 768 -13.07 -4.07 35.97
C ASP A 768 -13.83 -2.76 35.72
N LEU A 769 -14.65 -2.30 36.69
CA LEU A 769 -15.64 -1.23 36.47
C LEU A 769 -15.29 0.12 37.13
N GLU A 770 -14.13 0.26 37.78
CA GLU A 770 -13.76 1.56 38.33
C GLU A 770 -13.55 2.63 37.24
N GLY A 771 -14.31 3.73 37.34
CA GLY A 771 -14.26 4.87 36.43
C GLY A 771 -15.41 4.94 35.41
N THR A 772 -16.30 3.95 35.36
CA THR A 772 -17.50 4.00 34.51
C THR A 772 -18.71 4.41 35.35
N GLY A 773 -19.36 5.53 35.01
CA GLY A 773 -20.59 5.96 35.68
C GLY A 773 -21.65 4.84 35.66
N ASP A 774 -22.23 4.56 36.83
CA ASP A 774 -23.25 3.53 37.09
C ASP A 774 -24.32 3.43 35.98
N ALA A 775 -24.30 2.35 35.18
CA ALA A 775 -25.43 1.99 34.30
C ALA A 775 -25.50 0.53 33.80
N ILE A 776 -24.85 -0.45 34.42
CA ILE A 776 -25.08 -1.87 34.06
C ILE A 776 -26.09 -2.48 35.05
N SER A 777 -27.37 -2.49 34.68
CA SER A 777 -28.41 -3.16 35.48
C SER A 777 -28.32 -4.69 35.37
N ARG A 778 -28.65 -5.43 36.44
CA ARG A 778 -28.74 -6.91 36.44
C ARG A 778 -29.64 -7.47 35.31
N LYS A 779 -30.59 -6.68 34.83
CA LYS A 779 -31.49 -7.02 33.73
C LYS A 779 -30.78 -7.06 32.37
N ASN A 780 -29.74 -6.23 32.18
CA ASN A 780 -28.92 -6.21 30.96
C ASN A 780 -27.92 -7.38 30.90
N LEU A 781 -27.41 -7.83 32.05
CA LEU A 781 -26.49 -8.98 32.13
C LEU A 781 -27.14 -10.32 31.83
N LYS A 782 -28.40 -10.54 32.27
CA LYS A 782 -29.16 -11.73 31.87
C LYS A 782 -29.39 -11.77 30.35
N LYS A 783 -29.76 -10.65 29.76
CA LYS A 783 -29.98 -10.53 28.30
C LYS A 783 -28.71 -10.79 27.51
N LEU A 784 -27.57 -10.26 27.98
CA LEU A 784 -26.24 -10.51 27.40
C LEU A 784 -25.83 -11.98 27.53
N THR A 785 -26.07 -12.61 28.69
CA THR A 785 -25.78 -14.03 28.93
C THR A 785 -26.60 -14.93 27.99
N GLU A 786 -27.89 -14.61 27.78
CA GLU A 786 -28.75 -15.34 26.84
C GLU A 786 -28.33 -15.15 25.38
N GLU A 787 -27.95 -13.93 24.97
CA GLU A 787 -27.39 -13.66 23.64
C GLU A 787 -26.06 -14.39 23.40
N MET A 788 -25.21 -14.50 24.42
CA MET A 788 -23.96 -15.26 24.33
C MET A 788 -24.21 -16.76 24.19
N LYS A 789 -25.13 -17.32 24.98
CA LYS A 789 -25.53 -18.74 24.87
C LYS A 789 -26.13 -19.04 23.50
N LYS A 790 -26.96 -18.14 22.97
CA LYS A 790 -27.54 -18.26 21.62
C LYS A 790 -26.49 -18.18 20.50
N ASN A 791 -25.33 -17.56 20.77
CA ASN A 791 -24.16 -17.52 19.88
C ASN A 791 -23.12 -18.61 20.23
N GLY A 792 -23.50 -19.67 20.94
CA GLY A 792 -22.67 -20.86 21.13
C GLY A 792 -21.76 -20.84 22.37
N TRP A 793 -21.89 -19.87 23.27
CA TRP A 793 -21.13 -19.85 24.52
C TRP A 793 -21.74 -20.77 25.58
N ASN A 794 -20.95 -21.70 26.12
CA ASN A 794 -21.41 -22.70 27.11
C ASN A 794 -21.03 -22.38 28.58
N GLY A 795 -20.63 -21.14 28.86
CA GLY A 795 -20.22 -20.72 30.21
C GLY A 795 -21.39 -20.50 31.19
N ASP A 796 -21.05 -20.49 32.49
CA ASP A 796 -21.98 -20.18 33.59
C ASP A 796 -22.35 -18.69 33.61
N PRO A 797 -23.56 -18.31 34.05
CA PRO A 797 -24.03 -16.92 34.00
C PRO A 797 -23.06 -15.90 34.61
N ILE A 798 -22.91 -14.76 33.94
CA ILE A 798 -22.05 -13.68 34.39
C ILE A 798 -22.81 -12.81 35.40
N GLU A 799 -22.24 -12.60 36.58
CA GLU A 799 -22.86 -11.88 37.69
C GLU A 799 -21.97 -10.72 38.17
N ILE A 800 -22.58 -9.70 38.78
CA ILE A 800 -21.86 -8.59 39.45
C ILE A 800 -21.59 -9.00 40.89
N PHE A 801 -20.33 -8.91 41.31
CA PHE A 801 -19.85 -9.21 42.66
C PHE A 801 -19.21 -8.00 43.30
N GLU A 802 -19.42 -7.81 44.59
CA GLU A 802 -18.70 -6.82 45.38
C GLU A 802 -17.75 -7.51 46.38
N ILE A 803 -16.46 -7.29 46.20
CA ILE A 803 -15.43 -7.82 47.10
C ILE A 803 -14.63 -6.63 47.62
N ASN A 804 -14.63 -6.46 48.94
CA ASN A 804 -14.00 -5.36 49.65
C ASN A 804 -14.34 -3.95 49.08
N GLY A 805 -15.59 -3.74 48.68
CA GLY A 805 -16.10 -2.44 48.19
C GLY A 805 -15.90 -2.17 46.69
N ARG A 806 -15.29 -3.10 45.95
CA ARG A 806 -15.14 -3.02 44.48
C ARG A 806 -16.09 -3.96 43.76
N LYS A 807 -16.85 -3.43 42.78
CA LYS A 807 -17.79 -4.19 41.95
C LYS A 807 -17.13 -4.72 40.68
N LEU A 808 -17.20 -6.04 40.47
CA LEU A 808 -16.61 -6.75 39.34
C LEU A 808 -17.66 -7.58 38.61
N ILE A 809 -17.49 -7.80 37.31
CA ILE A 809 -18.32 -8.71 36.50
C ILE A 809 -17.51 -9.96 36.16
N VAL A 810 -17.85 -11.12 36.74
CA VAL A 810 -17.05 -12.36 36.64
C VAL A 810 -17.96 -13.59 36.46
N ASP A 811 -17.56 -14.55 35.61
CA ASP A 811 -18.30 -15.80 35.43
C ASP A 811 -18.04 -16.84 36.56
N GLY A 812 -18.83 -17.92 36.58
CA GLY A 812 -18.75 -19.00 37.58
C GLY A 812 -17.42 -19.75 37.62
N HIS A 813 -16.84 -20.02 36.44
CA HIS A 813 -15.65 -20.84 36.30
C HIS A 813 -14.38 -20.06 36.68
N HIS A 814 -14.32 -18.77 36.37
CA HIS A 814 -13.23 -17.89 36.77
C HIS A 814 -13.13 -17.75 38.29
N ARG A 815 -14.26 -17.68 38.99
CA ARG A 815 -14.30 -17.64 40.46
C ARG A 815 -13.71 -18.91 41.08
N VAL A 816 -14.06 -20.08 40.53
CA VAL A 816 -13.54 -21.38 40.96
C VAL A 816 -12.04 -21.50 40.67
N ARG A 817 -11.58 -21.03 39.50
CA ARG A 817 -10.17 -21.08 39.10
C ARG A 817 -9.29 -20.16 39.96
N ALA A 818 -9.71 -18.92 40.19
CA ALA A 818 -9.01 -17.98 41.07
C ALA A 818 -8.91 -18.51 42.52
N ALA A 819 -9.99 -19.14 43.02
CA ALA A 819 -9.97 -19.77 44.34
C ALA A 819 -9.00 -20.96 44.44
N LYS A 820 -8.91 -21.78 43.40
CA LYS A 820 -7.92 -22.87 43.33
C LYS A 820 -6.48 -22.36 43.25
N GLN A 821 -6.23 -21.33 42.43
CA GLN A 821 -4.90 -20.71 42.31
C GLN A 821 -4.46 -20.01 43.61
N ALA A 822 -5.40 -19.48 44.38
CA ALA A 822 -5.12 -18.93 45.71
C ALA A 822 -4.91 -20.01 46.80
N GLY A 823 -4.87 -21.30 46.42
CA GLY A 823 -4.56 -22.41 47.32
C GLY A 823 -5.69 -22.80 48.27
N ILE A 824 -6.95 -22.45 47.94
CA ILE A 824 -8.09 -22.77 48.80
C ILE A 824 -8.51 -24.22 48.59
N GLU A 825 -8.60 -24.98 49.67
CA GLU A 825 -9.03 -26.38 49.64
C GLU A 825 -10.56 -26.54 49.50
N ASN A 826 -11.00 -27.69 48.96
CA ASN A 826 -12.41 -28.06 48.81
C ASN A 826 -13.25 -27.02 48.03
N VAL A 827 -12.77 -26.61 46.87
CA VAL A 827 -13.49 -25.70 45.95
C VAL A 827 -14.40 -26.52 45.02
N PRO A 828 -15.72 -26.26 44.99
CA PRO A 828 -16.68 -26.99 44.15
C PRO A 828 -16.41 -26.80 42.65
N THR A 829 -16.86 -27.76 41.85
CA THR A 829 -16.49 -27.88 40.42
C THR A 829 -17.14 -26.88 39.48
N LYS A 830 -18.17 -26.13 39.89
CA LYS A 830 -18.86 -25.20 38.97
C LYS A 830 -19.04 -23.77 39.46
N THR A 831 -19.40 -23.50 40.72
CA THR A 831 -19.65 -22.09 41.12
C THR A 831 -19.38 -21.80 42.59
N LEU A 832 -18.79 -20.62 42.86
CA LEU A 832 -18.61 -20.03 44.18
C LEU A 832 -19.43 -18.74 44.29
N THR A 833 -20.21 -18.59 45.37
CA THR A 833 -20.99 -17.37 45.63
C THR A 833 -20.13 -16.23 46.19
N GLU A 834 -20.59 -14.99 46.06
CA GLU A 834 -19.94 -13.79 46.62
C GLU A 834 -19.58 -13.94 48.09
N LYS A 835 -20.54 -14.43 48.89
CA LYS A 835 -20.36 -14.67 50.31
C LYS A 835 -19.23 -15.67 50.54
N GLN A 836 -19.17 -16.76 49.77
CA GLN A 836 -18.13 -17.78 49.93
C GLN A 836 -16.74 -17.30 49.51
N LEU A 837 -16.63 -16.42 48.51
CA LEU A 837 -15.36 -15.81 48.11
C LEU A 837 -14.84 -14.87 49.21
N ASN A 838 -15.73 -14.04 49.76
CA ASN A 838 -15.40 -13.12 50.86
C ASN A 838 -15.01 -13.86 52.14
N THR A 839 -15.75 -14.90 52.57
CA THR A 839 -15.40 -15.65 53.78
C THR A 839 -14.10 -16.45 53.65
N ARG A 840 -13.70 -16.78 52.42
CA ARG A 840 -12.45 -17.51 52.14
C ARG A 840 -11.28 -16.58 51.81
N GLY A 841 -11.45 -15.26 51.96
CA GLY A 841 -10.37 -14.27 51.86
C GLY A 841 -9.83 -14.01 50.46
N ILE A 842 -10.60 -14.32 49.40
CA ILE A 842 -10.19 -14.03 48.02
C ILE A 842 -10.16 -12.51 47.78
N THR A 843 -9.04 -12.01 47.28
CA THR A 843 -8.87 -10.57 46.97
C THR A 843 -9.27 -10.23 45.53
N THR A 844 -9.56 -8.94 45.29
CA THR A 844 -9.88 -8.42 43.96
C THR A 844 -8.73 -8.62 42.96
N GLU A 845 -7.47 -8.35 43.35
CA GLU A 845 -6.33 -8.65 42.49
C GLU A 845 -6.21 -10.14 42.16
N GLN A 846 -6.52 -11.07 43.07
CA GLN A 846 -6.45 -12.52 42.77
C GLN A 846 -7.53 -12.97 41.78
N LEU A 847 -8.70 -12.33 41.79
CA LEU A 847 -9.73 -12.56 40.77
C LEU A 847 -9.35 -11.97 39.40
N LEU A 848 -8.62 -10.86 39.39
CA LEU A 848 -8.15 -10.20 38.16
C LEU A 848 -6.89 -10.86 37.57
N ASN A 849 -5.97 -11.36 38.41
CA ASN A 849 -4.67 -11.93 38.04
C ASN A 849 -4.71 -13.41 37.63
N GLY A 850 -5.88 -14.04 37.51
CA GLY A 850 -6.02 -15.41 36.99
C GLY A 850 -5.59 -15.61 35.53
N TYR A 851 -5.00 -14.59 34.91
CA TYR A 851 -4.42 -14.56 33.57
C TYR A 851 -3.04 -13.91 33.59
N TYR A 852 -1.96 -14.69 33.63
CA TYR A 852 -0.65 -14.27 33.07
C TYR A 852 0.19 -15.50 32.74
N TYR A 853 0.60 -15.64 31.47
CA TYR A 853 1.99 -15.86 31.05
C TYR A 853 2.13 -15.48 29.57
N GLY A 854 3.24 -14.81 29.24
CA GLY A 854 3.72 -14.63 27.87
C GLY A 854 4.46 -13.31 27.65
N ASN A 855 5.80 -13.38 27.66
CA ASN A 855 6.63 -12.57 26.75
C ASN A 855 6.62 -13.25 25.39
#